data_AF-A0A1Q2KX24-F1
#
_entry.id   AF-A0A1Q2KX24-F1
#
_cell.length_a   1.000
_cell.length_b   1.000
_cell.length_c   1.000
_cell.angle_alpha   90.00
_cell.angle_beta   90.00
_cell.angle_gamma   90.00
#
_symmetry.space_group_name_H-M   'P 1'
#
loop_
_entity.id
_entity.type
_entity.pdbx_description
1 polymer ?
#
loop_
_entity_poly.entity_id
_entity_poly.type
_entity_poly.pdbx_seq_one_letter_code
_entity_poly.pdbx_strand_id
1 'polypeptide(L)'
;MVKGKTKSFVSLTGGFFLLVVLSVFHLTQGQADYTAAELLRNVWTEGQVQDIVVSLRLPRLAVGILAGGALAAAGAALQTLTNNPLAAPSTLGINAGAFFFVVLSAIFFPGLLGTFPFLTALVGAAISATLVVLLSGRQMDPVRVALTGMIVSLLFASLTGAFQLLFENETNGLFLWGAGTLVQLNWNGVLFAAPIITIAYIAILLLAKPMDIFALGEDVASSLGQNVRGVKLATWGAAIVLAAATVSVVGPIGFIGLMAPHIVRMMGIRGHLQIFIHSFLWGSVTLIGADVFGRLIQPGQEVPAGAMTALIGGPWLLYLAWRTARSMKRGDRQMGGTLKPVRITVLVPALLVMLAAAITIAFSFNGSEWTLDWTGSAVWSFRVPRVLTAFIVGVMLAITGVILQGVLRNPLADASVLGVTSMGGAGAMLLLVLFPAVPVAFLPLGAAVGAALALGIILITAWKNNFQPMLVALMGIAISAFGSAATQVFIVKAELAVASALVWLSGSTYAKSWEDVQFALLLFALFIIPAVYVTRSLDTLTFGDEVASGLGLNVRRARVGALIIGVAISTAAVSLVGTIGFIGLVAPHIARRLIGFRHLPLMAVSGLLGGLLLVLADFIGRTVIAPQDIPSGLIVALIGTPYLLYLLRKIK
;
A
#
# COMPACT_ATOMS: atom_id res chain seq x y z
N MET A 1 11.40 -1.00 -40.19
CA MET A 1 12.51 -1.52 -39.37
C MET A 1 13.54 -0.46 -38.96
N VAL A 2 13.99 0.44 -39.86
CA VAL A 2 15.04 1.45 -39.58
C VAL A 2 14.70 2.36 -38.39
N LYS A 3 13.51 2.98 -38.34
CA LYS A 3 13.07 3.84 -37.22
C LYS A 3 13.04 3.15 -35.85
N GLY A 4 12.88 1.82 -35.80
CA GLY A 4 12.87 1.05 -34.55
C GLY A 4 14.27 0.83 -33.99
N LYS A 5 15.24 0.53 -34.86
CA LYS A 5 16.66 0.37 -34.49
C LYS A 5 17.25 1.69 -33.97
N THR A 6 16.91 2.82 -34.58
CA THR A 6 17.35 4.15 -34.12
C THR A 6 16.84 4.47 -32.71
N LYS A 7 15.56 4.21 -32.42
CA LYS A 7 14.98 4.45 -31.08
C LYS A 7 15.62 3.58 -30.00
N SER A 8 15.89 2.31 -30.32
CA SER A 8 16.58 1.40 -29.41
C SER A 8 18.00 1.87 -29.11
N PHE A 9 18.76 2.24 -30.15
CA PHE A 9 20.11 2.77 -29.96
C PHE A 9 20.11 4.02 -29.07
N VAL A 10 19.24 4.99 -29.34
CA VAL A 10 19.13 6.23 -28.55
C VAL A 10 18.74 5.95 -27.09
N SER A 11 17.83 5.00 -26.85
CA SER A 11 17.41 4.66 -25.49
C SER A 11 18.54 3.99 -24.69
N LEU A 12 19.30 3.07 -25.32
CA LEU A 12 20.43 2.41 -24.67
C LEU A 12 21.59 3.36 -24.42
N THR A 13 21.98 4.16 -25.41
CA THR A 13 23.08 5.13 -25.25
C THR A 13 22.71 6.22 -24.26
N GLY A 14 21.52 6.82 -24.40
CA GLY A 14 21.04 7.84 -23.47
C GLY A 14 20.90 7.32 -22.04
N GLY A 15 20.33 6.12 -21.86
CA GLY A 15 20.22 5.48 -20.55
C GLY A 15 21.58 5.14 -19.94
N PHE A 16 22.54 4.67 -20.75
CA PHE A 16 23.90 4.36 -20.31
C PHE A 16 24.63 5.63 -19.85
N PHE A 17 24.64 6.70 -20.66
CA PHE A 17 25.27 7.96 -20.28
C PHE A 17 24.63 8.57 -19.03
N LEU A 18 23.30 8.53 -18.93
CA LEU A 18 22.60 9.00 -17.73
C LEU A 18 22.97 8.17 -16.50
N LEU A 19 23.07 6.84 -16.63
CA LEU A 19 23.52 5.98 -15.54
C LEU A 19 24.95 6.30 -15.10
N VAL A 20 25.86 6.55 -16.05
CA VAL A 20 27.24 6.96 -15.75
C VAL A 20 27.26 8.28 -14.99
N VAL A 21 26.52 9.29 -15.45
CA VAL A 21 26.42 10.59 -14.75
C VAL A 21 25.89 10.42 -13.33
N LEU A 22 24.78 9.68 -13.16
CA LEU A 22 24.22 9.39 -11.85
C LEU A 22 25.18 8.59 -10.97
N SER A 23 25.95 7.68 -11.54
CA SER A 23 26.97 6.90 -10.83
C SER A 23 28.09 7.80 -10.30
N VAL A 24 28.54 8.78 -11.09
CA VAL A 24 29.54 9.76 -10.62
C VAL A 24 28.98 10.57 -9.45
N PHE A 25 27.75 11.10 -9.57
CA PHE A 25 27.10 11.82 -8.47
C PHE A 25 26.95 10.93 -7.22
N HIS A 26 26.47 9.70 -7.38
CA HIS A 26 26.33 8.73 -6.30
C HIS A 26 27.67 8.48 -5.59
N LEU A 27 28.76 8.33 -6.34
CA LEU A 27 30.10 8.09 -5.78
C LEU A 27 30.69 9.31 -5.10
N THR A 28 30.28 10.53 -5.45
CA THR A 28 30.69 11.77 -4.76
C THR A 28 29.93 12.02 -3.47
N GLN A 29 28.70 11.53 -3.34
CA GLN A 29 27.86 11.73 -2.15
C GLN A 29 28.26 10.82 -0.96
N GLY A 30 28.28 11.40 0.24
CA GLY A 30 28.48 10.67 1.49
C GLY A 30 28.71 11.62 2.68
N GLN A 31 29.14 11.07 3.81
CA GLN A 31 29.53 11.88 4.99
C GLN A 31 30.88 12.60 4.80
N ALA A 32 31.72 12.10 3.89
CA ALA A 32 32.93 12.77 3.44
C ALA A 32 32.69 13.31 2.03
N ASP A 33 32.75 14.63 1.87
CA ASP A 33 32.63 15.28 0.57
C ASP A 33 33.92 15.08 -0.22
N TYR A 34 33.81 14.38 -1.35
CA TYR A 34 34.92 14.19 -2.29
C TYR A 34 34.50 14.71 -3.65
N THR A 35 35.35 15.50 -4.29
CA THR A 35 35.14 15.89 -5.69
C THR A 35 35.38 14.70 -6.61
N ALA A 36 34.75 14.70 -7.79
CA ALA A 36 34.98 13.64 -8.78
C ALA A 36 36.47 13.52 -9.18
N ALA A 37 37.21 14.64 -9.18
CA ALA A 37 38.65 14.65 -9.47
C ALA A 37 39.48 14.00 -8.34
N GLU A 38 39.13 14.25 -7.08
CA GLU A 38 39.78 13.62 -5.92
C GLU A 38 39.53 12.12 -5.89
N LEU A 39 38.29 11.69 -6.16
CA LEU A 39 37.95 10.27 -6.28
C LEU A 39 38.79 9.59 -7.36
N LEU A 40 38.86 10.17 -8.56
CA LEU A 40 39.58 9.58 -9.68
C LEU A 40 41.09 9.48 -9.47
N ARG A 41 41.68 10.40 -8.69
CA ARG A 41 43.12 10.39 -8.38
C ARG A 41 43.45 9.46 -7.22
N ASN A 42 42.67 9.54 -6.14
CA ASN A 42 43.02 8.93 -4.85
C ASN A 42 42.42 7.53 -4.67
N VAL A 43 41.53 7.06 -5.55
CA VAL A 43 41.00 5.68 -5.48
C VAL A 43 42.05 4.62 -5.81
N TRP A 44 43.14 5.02 -6.47
CA TRP A 44 44.24 4.12 -6.85
C TRP A 44 45.35 4.03 -5.81
N THR A 45 45.30 4.88 -4.79
CA THR A 45 46.30 4.96 -3.71
C THR A 45 45.70 4.45 -2.42
N GLU A 46 46.41 3.55 -1.73
CA GLU A 46 45.99 3.03 -0.43
C GLU A 46 45.76 4.18 0.56
N GLY A 47 44.56 4.19 1.14
CA GLY A 47 44.14 5.22 2.07
C GLY A 47 42.62 5.30 2.21
N GLN A 48 42.19 6.20 3.10
CA GLN A 48 40.79 6.34 3.51
C GLN A 48 39.82 6.59 2.34
N VAL A 49 40.24 7.32 1.31
CA VAL A 49 39.41 7.59 0.13
C VAL A 49 39.15 6.30 -0.65
N GLN A 50 40.19 5.50 -0.89
CA GLN A 50 40.05 4.20 -1.55
C GLN A 50 39.15 3.28 -0.71
N ASP A 51 39.35 3.20 0.60
CA ASP A 51 38.57 2.33 1.48
C ASP A 51 37.08 2.68 1.46
N ILE A 52 36.73 3.96 1.59
CA ILE A 52 35.32 4.40 1.56
C ILE A 52 34.69 4.12 0.20
N VAL A 53 35.39 4.44 -0.89
CA VAL A 53 34.86 4.30 -2.25
C VAL A 53 34.69 2.82 -2.61
N VAL A 54 35.72 2.01 -2.38
CA VAL A 54 35.76 0.60 -2.77
C VAL A 54 34.92 -0.25 -1.83
N SER A 55 34.92 0.01 -0.53
CA SER A 55 34.27 -0.88 0.45
C SER A 55 32.83 -0.48 0.76
N LEU A 56 32.44 0.79 0.57
CA LEU A 56 31.09 1.26 0.92
C LEU A 56 30.31 1.81 -0.27
N ARG A 57 30.91 2.70 -1.09
CA ARG A 57 30.16 3.40 -2.16
C ARG A 57 29.95 2.54 -3.41
N LEU A 58 30.97 1.81 -3.86
CA LEU A 58 30.86 0.92 -5.02
C LEU A 58 29.91 -0.26 -4.78
N PRO A 59 29.92 -0.96 -3.63
CA PRO A 59 28.95 -2.01 -3.35
C PRO A 59 27.50 -1.51 -3.37
N ARG A 60 27.24 -0.34 -2.76
CA ARG A 60 25.93 0.32 -2.81
C ARG A 60 25.48 0.63 -4.24
N LEU A 61 26.37 1.20 -5.05
CA LEU A 61 26.08 1.49 -6.46
C LEU A 61 25.79 0.21 -7.24
N ALA A 62 26.65 -0.81 -7.09
CA ALA A 62 26.54 -2.07 -7.80
C ALA A 62 25.24 -2.81 -7.45
N VAL A 63 24.90 -2.91 -6.16
CA VAL A 63 23.65 -3.55 -5.74
C VAL A 63 22.44 -2.74 -6.20
N GLY A 64 22.51 -1.40 -6.23
CA GLY A 64 21.44 -0.56 -6.77
C GLY A 64 21.22 -0.76 -8.27
N ILE A 65 22.29 -0.91 -9.06
CA ILE A 65 22.20 -1.21 -10.50
C ILE A 65 21.55 -2.58 -10.70
N LEU A 66 22.03 -3.61 -9.98
CA LEU A 66 21.51 -4.97 -10.08
C LEU A 66 20.04 -5.06 -9.64
N ALA A 67 19.71 -4.49 -8.49
CA ALA A 67 18.36 -4.55 -7.93
C ALA A 67 17.36 -3.76 -8.78
N GLY A 68 17.74 -2.58 -9.25
CA GLY A 68 16.89 -1.76 -10.12
C GLY A 68 16.61 -2.47 -11.44
N GLY A 69 17.64 -3.07 -12.04
CA GLY A 69 17.48 -3.83 -13.27
C GLY A 69 16.65 -5.10 -13.11
N ALA A 70 16.90 -5.86 -12.04
CA ALA A 70 16.16 -7.08 -11.71
C ALA A 70 14.67 -6.81 -11.48
N LEU A 71 14.32 -5.79 -10.67
CA LEU A 71 12.93 -5.43 -10.40
C LEU A 71 12.21 -4.93 -11.66
N ALA A 72 12.90 -4.20 -12.53
CA ALA A 72 12.35 -3.76 -13.81
C ALA A 72 12.10 -4.93 -14.77
N ALA A 73 13.03 -5.88 -14.88
CA ALA A 73 12.87 -7.08 -15.71
C ALA A 73 11.73 -7.97 -15.18
N ALA A 74 11.66 -8.20 -13.87
CA ALA A 74 10.57 -8.92 -13.22
C ALA A 74 9.22 -8.23 -13.46
N GLY A 75 9.18 -6.90 -13.35
CA GLY A 75 8.00 -6.10 -13.66
C GLY A 75 7.54 -6.24 -15.12
N ALA A 76 8.44 -6.09 -16.09
CA ALA A 76 8.14 -6.28 -17.51
C ALA A 76 7.57 -7.67 -17.81
N ALA A 77 8.11 -8.70 -17.15
CA ALA A 77 7.67 -10.07 -17.27
C ALA A 77 6.24 -10.24 -16.71
N LEU A 78 6.01 -9.76 -15.48
CA LEU A 78 4.70 -9.83 -14.82
C LEU A 78 3.62 -9.04 -15.56
N GLN A 79 3.92 -7.84 -16.07
CA GLN A 79 2.97 -7.04 -16.87
C GLN A 79 2.44 -7.78 -18.08
N THR A 80 3.32 -8.52 -18.75
CA THR A 80 2.99 -9.32 -19.93
C THR A 80 2.18 -10.53 -19.52
N LEU A 81 2.64 -11.24 -18.49
CA LEU A 81 2.02 -12.47 -17.99
C LEU A 81 0.58 -12.25 -17.51
N THR A 82 0.33 -11.13 -16.84
CA THR A 82 -0.99 -10.77 -16.33
C THR A 82 -1.78 -9.91 -17.31
N ASN A 83 -1.25 -9.56 -18.50
CA ASN A 83 -1.86 -8.57 -19.40
C ASN A 83 -2.31 -7.28 -18.68
N ASN A 84 -1.50 -6.81 -17.73
CA ASN A 84 -1.83 -5.67 -16.88
C ASN A 84 -0.62 -4.74 -16.75
N PRO A 85 -0.67 -3.50 -17.27
CA PRO A 85 0.46 -2.56 -17.17
C PRO A 85 0.78 -2.13 -15.73
N LEU A 86 -0.11 -2.38 -14.77
CA LEU A 86 0.09 -2.06 -13.35
C LEU A 86 0.67 -3.24 -12.54
N ALA A 87 0.89 -4.40 -13.17
CA ALA A 87 1.51 -5.54 -12.48
C ALA A 87 3.00 -5.28 -12.24
N ALA A 88 3.42 -5.53 -11.01
CA ALA A 88 4.79 -5.43 -10.54
C ALA A 88 4.95 -6.35 -9.32
N PRO A 89 6.19 -6.72 -8.94
CA PRO A 89 6.42 -7.53 -7.74
C PRO A 89 5.78 -6.94 -6.46
N SER A 90 5.75 -5.62 -6.34
CA SER A 90 5.13 -4.91 -5.21
C SER A 90 3.60 -4.92 -5.24
N THR A 91 2.96 -4.98 -6.42
CA THR A 91 1.50 -4.98 -6.55
C THR A 91 0.88 -6.37 -6.53
N LEU A 92 1.68 -7.41 -6.80
CA LEU A 92 1.26 -8.81 -6.77
C LEU A 92 1.59 -9.53 -5.45
N GLY A 93 1.84 -8.80 -4.35
CA GLY A 93 2.13 -9.41 -3.06
C GLY A 93 3.52 -10.01 -2.90
N ILE A 94 4.32 -10.11 -3.97
CA ILE A 94 5.60 -10.84 -3.96
C ILE A 94 6.57 -10.19 -2.97
N ASN A 95 6.77 -8.86 -3.05
CA ASN A 95 7.66 -8.14 -2.14
C ASN A 95 7.16 -8.17 -0.68
N ALA A 96 5.84 -8.03 -0.47
CA ALA A 96 5.26 -8.03 0.86
C ALA A 96 5.39 -9.40 1.53
N GLY A 97 5.15 -10.49 0.79
CA GLY A 97 5.35 -11.86 1.28
C GLY A 97 6.81 -12.17 1.59
N ALA A 98 7.73 -11.77 0.70
CA ALA A 98 9.17 -11.92 0.93
C ALA A 98 9.62 -11.20 2.21
N PHE A 99 9.21 -9.94 2.38
CA PHE A 99 9.57 -9.15 3.54
C PHE A 99 8.92 -9.66 4.83
N PHE A 100 7.66 -10.08 4.80
CA PHE A 100 7.02 -10.73 5.95
C PHE A 100 7.79 -11.95 6.42
N PHE A 101 8.24 -12.83 5.51
CA PHE A 101 9.01 -14.00 5.90
C PHE A 101 10.43 -13.67 6.38
N VAL A 102 11.03 -12.58 5.91
CA VAL A 102 12.29 -12.06 6.49
C VAL A 102 12.05 -11.64 7.95
N VAL A 103 10.98 -10.89 8.23
CA VAL A 103 10.61 -10.49 9.60
C VAL A 103 10.30 -11.69 10.48
N LEU A 104 9.50 -12.64 9.98
CA LEU A 104 9.18 -13.88 10.69
C LEU A 104 10.44 -14.70 11.01
N SER A 105 11.38 -14.79 10.06
CA SER A 105 12.64 -15.51 10.24
C SER A 105 13.57 -14.78 11.20
N ALA A 106 13.59 -13.45 11.21
CA ALA A 106 14.37 -12.69 12.19
C ALA A 106 13.95 -13.00 13.63
N ILE A 107 12.65 -13.17 13.86
CA ILE A 107 12.07 -13.42 15.18
C ILE A 107 12.27 -14.88 15.61
N PHE A 108 11.86 -15.84 14.77
CA PHE A 108 11.80 -17.25 15.18
C PHE A 108 12.97 -18.10 14.69
N PHE A 109 13.68 -17.67 13.63
CA PHE A 109 14.72 -18.46 12.96
C PHE A 109 15.96 -17.61 12.58
N PRO A 110 16.57 -16.86 13.53
CA PRO A 110 17.64 -15.90 13.20
C PRO A 110 18.85 -16.56 12.53
N GLY A 111 19.19 -17.80 12.90
CA GLY A 111 20.26 -18.56 12.25
C GLY A 111 19.97 -18.90 10.78
N LEU A 112 18.70 -19.19 10.44
CA LEU A 112 18.26 -19.41 9.05
C LEU A 112 18.38 -18.12 8.25
N LEU A 113 17.96 -16.98 8.81
CA LEU A 113 18.07 -15.69 8.15
C LEU A 113 19.52 -15.28 7.90
N GLY A 114 20.40 -15.48 8.89
CA GLY A 114 21.82 -15.15 8.76
C GLY A 114 22.57 -16.02 7.74
N THR A 115 22.19 -17.29 7.62
CA THR A 115 22.88 -18.24 6.71
C THR A 115 22.25 -18.27 5.31
N PHE A 116 20.91 -18.16 5.22
CA PHE A 116 20.15 -18.34 3.97
C PHE A 116 19.12 -17.21 3.74
N PRO A 117 19.54 -15.93 3.67
CA PRO A 117 18.62 -14.78 3.53
C PRO A 117 17.81 -14.80 2.22
N PHE A 118 18.36 -15.37 1.14
CA PHE A 118 17.61 -15.55 -0.11
C PHE A 118 16.49 -16.57 0.04
N LEU A 119 16.71 -17.67 0.76
CA LEU A 119 15.72 -18.74 0.89
C LEU A 119 14.50 -18.25 1.68
N THR A 120 14.71 -17.48 2.75
CA THR A 120 13.62 -16.90 3.55
C THR A 120 12.77 -15.96 2.70
N ALA A 121 13.40 -15.05 1.96
CA ALA A 121 12.72 -14.15 1.03
C ALA A 121 12.00 -14.90 -0.10
N LEU A 122 12.63 -15.93 -0.68
CA LEU A 122 12.08 -16.73 -1.78
C LEU A 122 10.85 -17.52 -1.35
N VAL A 123 10.88 -18.16 -0.18
CA VAL A 123 9.74 -18.89 0.38
C VAL A 123 8.55 -17.95 0.58
N GLY A 124 8.78 -16.77 1.18
CA GLY A 124 7.73 -15.78 1.36
C GLY A 124 7.16 -15.24 0.05
N ALA A 125 8.03 -14.95 -0.91
CA ALA A 125 7.65 -14.52 -2.26
C ALA A 125 6.79 -15.58 -2.97
N ALA A 126 7.19 -16.84 -2.90
CA ALA A 126 6.50 -17.96 -3.52
C ALA A 126 5.14 -18.27 -2.87
N ILE A 127 5.06 -18.24 -1.54
CA ILE A 127 3.79 -18.40 -0.80
C ILE A 127 2.82 -17.30 -1.20
N SER A 128 3.27 -16.05 -1.22
CA SER A 128 2.45 -14.92 -1.62
C SER A 128 1.94 -15.03 -3.07
N ALA A 129 2.83 -15.31 -4.02
CA ALA A 129 2.45 -15.51 -5.42
C ALA A 129 1.45 -16.67 -5.58
N THR A 130 1.64 -17.76 -4.85
CA THR A 130 0.73 -18.91 -4.86
C THR A 130 -0.64 -18.54 -4.31
N LEU A 131 -0.70 -17.81 -3.20
CA LEU A 131 -1.97 -17.29 -2.65
C LEU A 131 -2.70 -16.42 -3.68
N VAL A 132 -1.99 -15.53 -4.38
CA VAL A 132 -2.58 -14.70 -5.42
C VAL A 132 -3.19 -15.55 -6.52
N VAL A 133 -2.44 -16.50 -7.08
CA VAL A 133 -2.94 -17.37 -8.17
C VAL A 133 -4.12 -18.23 -7.71
N LEU A 134 -4.08 -18.81 -6.50
CA LEU A 134 -5.16 -19.64 -5.96
C LEU A 134 -6.45 -18.83 -5.74
N LEU A 135 -6.32 -17.59 -5.26
CA LEU A 135 -7.46 -16.75 -4.87
C LEU A 135 -8.05 -15.96 -6.05
N SER A 136 -7.29 -15.74 -7.13
CA SER A 136 -7.79 -15.08 -8.34
C SER A 136 -8.74 -15.96 -9.19
N GLY A 137 -8.84 -17.26 -8.90
CA GLY A 137 -9.79 -18.17 -9.56
C GLY A 137 -9.33 -18.71 -10.91
N ARG A 138 -10.20 -19.51 -11.56
CA ARG A 138 -9.85 -20.30 -12.78
C ARG A 138 -9.63 -19.46 -14.03
N GLN A 139 -10.38 -18.36 -14.17
CA GLN A 139 -10.13 -17.36 -15.21
C GLN A 139 -9.24 -16.28 -14.60
N MET A 140 -7.97 -16.24 -15.02
CA MET A 140 -7.00 -15.25 -14.56
C MET A 140 -7.30 -13.88 -15.20
N ASP A 141 -8.42 -13.27 -14.82
CA ASP A 141 -8.72 -11.90 -15.23
C ASP A 141 -7.57 -10.98 -14.72
N PRO A 142 -6.89 -10.25 -15.61
CA PRO A 142 -5.83 -9.29 -15.30
C PRO A 142 -6.13 -8.35 -14.12
N VAL A 143 -7.37 -7.88 -14.03
CA VAL A 143 -7.81 -6.94 -12.99
C VAL A 143 -7.98 -7.67 -11.67
N ARG A 144 -8.58 -8.86 -11.70
CA ARG A 144 -8.77 -9.68 -10.49
C ARG A 144 -7.43 -10.10 -9.90
N VAL A 145 -6.47 -10.51 -10.72
CA VAL A 145 -5.11 -10.88 -10.27
C VAL A 145 -4.41 -9.72 -9.56
N ALA A 146 -4.47 -8.52 -10.12
CA ALA A 146 -3.88 -7.34 -9.50
C ALA A 146 -4.58 -6.94 -8.19
N LEU A 147 -5.91 -7.01 -8.12
CA LEU A 147 -6.67 -6.73 -6.90
C LEU A 147 -6.40 -7.77 -5.81
N THR A 148 -6.38 -9.06 -6.16
CA THR A 148 -5.99 -10.14 -5.24
C THR A 148 -4.57 -9.92 -4.73
N GLY A 149 -3.63 -9.57 -5.62
CA GLY A 149 -2.26 -9.21 -5.28
C GLY A 149 -2.16 -8.10 -4.24
N MET A 150 -2.88 -6.99 -4.46
CA MET A 150 -2.92 -5.86 -3.54
C MET A 150 -3.49 -6.26 -2.17
N ILE A 151 -4.55 -7.08 -2.14
CA ILE A 151 -5.16 -7.55 -0.89
C ILE A 151 -4.20 -8.48 -0.14
N VAL A 152 -3.49 -9.37 -0.85
CA VAL A 152 -2.44 -10.20 -0.25
C VAL A 152 -1.26 -9.36 0.25
N SER A 153 -0.86 -8.30 -0.46
CA SER A 153 0.15 -7.34 0.04
C SER A 153 -0.29 -6.70 1.35
N LEU A 154 -1.56 -6.29 1.46
CA LEU A 154 -2.10 -5.69 2.68
C LEU A 154 -2.15 -6.70 3.83
N LEU A 155 -2.47 -7.98 3.56
CA LEU A 155 -2.39 -9.06 4.57
C LEU A 155 -1.00 -9.14 5.19
N PHE A 156 0.02 -9.28 4.34
CA PHE A 156 1.39 -9.42 4.79
C PHE A 156 1.91 -8.14 5.45
N ALA A 157 1.53 -6.96 4.96
CA ALA A 157 1.88 -5.69 5.60
C ALA A 157 1.30 -5.57 7.02
N SER A 158 0.04 -5.97 7.22
CA SER A 158 -0.59 -5.96 8.54
C SER A 158 0.04 -6.98 9.50
N LEU A 159 0.38 -8.16 9.00
CA LEU A 159 1.15 -9.14 9.78
C LEU A 159 2.53 -8.58 10.14
N THR A 160 3.30 -8.09 9.17
CA THR A 160 4.61 -7.50 9.41
C THR A 160 4.56 -6.38 10.45
N GLY A 161 3.60 -5.45 10.34
CA GLY A 161 3.42 -4.38 11.32
C GLY A 161 3.11 -4.91 12.72
N ALA A 162 2.27 -5.94 12.84
CA ALA A 162 1.97 -6.56 14.14
C ALA A 162 3.22 -7.20 14.74
N PHE A 163 3.98 -7.97 13.96
CA PHE A 163 5.20 -8.62 14.44
C PHE A 163 6.30 -7.61 14.80
N GLN A 164 6.45 -6.53 14.04
CA GLN A 164 7.42 -5.47 14.36
C GLN A 164 7.12 -4.75 15.68
N LEU A 165 5.83 -4.54 16.00
CA LEU A 165 5.43 -3.93 17.26
C LEU A 165 5.55 -4.89 18.46
N LEU A 166 5.27 -6.17 18.26
CA LEU A 166 5.34 -7.19 19.32
C LEU A 166 6.77 -7.60 19.66
N PHE A 167 7.66 -7.60 18.66
CA PHE A 167 9.05 -8.06 18.76
C PHE A 167 10.00 -6.92 18.33
N GLU A 168 9.87 -5.76 18.98
CA GLU A 168 10.63 -4.54 18.63
C GLU A 168 12.15 -4.77 18.69
N ASN A 169 12.62 -5.54 19.67
CA ASN A 169 14.05 -5.82 19.86
C ASN A 169 14.61 -6.70 18.73
N GLU A 170 13.87 -7.75 18.37
CA GLU A 170 14.23 -8.74 17.36
C GLU A 170 14.10 -8.19 15.94
N THR A 171 13.22 -7.20 15.76
CA THR A 171 12.96 -6.54 14.47
C THR A 171 13.66 -5.19 14.32
N ASN A 172 14.59 -4.87 15.22
CA ASN A 172 15.38 -3.65 15.16
C ASN A 172 16.10 -3.51 13.80
N GLY A 173 16.00 -2.34 13.18
CA GLY A 173 16.54 -2.06 11.85
C GLY A 173 15.72 -2.65 10.69
N LEU A 174 14.83 -3.62 10.91
CA LEU A 174 13.97 -4.16 9.85
C LEU A 174 12.94 -3.16 9.37
N PHE A 175 12.62 -2.13 10.16
CA PHE A 175 11.80 -1.02 9.68
C PHE A 175 12.45 -0.30 8.48
N LEU A 176 13.74 0.08 8.62
CA LEU A 176 14.51 0.69 7.52
C LEU A 176 14.66 -0.28 6.34
N TRP A 177 14.88 -1.57 6.64
CA TRP A 177 14.91 -2.61 5.61
C TRP A 177 13.60 -2.67 4.83
N GLY A 178 12.45 -2.61 5.52
CA GLY A 178 11.10 -2.63 4.97
C GLY A 178 10.75 -1.41 4.11
N ALA A 179 11.50 -0.31 4.26
CA ALA A 179 11.41 0.86 3.39
C ALA A 179 12.30 0.75 2.13
N GLY A 180 13.13 -0.29 2.04
CA GLY A 180 14.10 -0.54 0.96
C GLY A 180 15.33 0.36 1.06
N THR A 181 16.50 -0.21 1.35
CA THR A 181 17.76 0.53 1.55
C THR A 181 18.88 -0.05 0.70
N LEU A 182 19.69 0.82 0.09
CA LEU A 182 20.90 0.41 -0.64
C LEU A 182 22.14 0.36 0.26
N VAL A 183 22.04 0.60 1.58
CA VAL A 183 23.19 0.53 2.48
C VAL A 183 23.84 -0.84 2.38
N GLN A 184 25.16 -0.85 2.15
CA GLN A 184 26.00 -2.04 2.13
C GLN A 184 27.21 -1.78 3.02
N LEU A 185 27.61 -2.78 3.80
CA LEU A 185 28.79 -2.70 4.67
C LEU A 185 30.07 -3.16 3.96
N ASN A 186 29.92 -3.92 2.88
CA ASN A 186 31.00 -4.49 2.06
C ASN A 186 30.41 -5.09 0.76
N TRP A 187 31.24 -5.81 0.01
CA TRP A 187 30.85 -6.50 -1.23
C TRP A 187 29.99 -7.76 -1.05
N ASN A 188 29.79 -8.27 0.18
CA ASN A 188 29.12 -9.56 0.40
C ASN A 188 27.71 -9.58 -0.19
N GLY A 189 26.94 -8.51 -0.03
CA GLY A 189 25.59 -8.41 -0.60
C GLY A 189 25.59 -8.47 -2.13
N VAL A 190 26.58 -7.84 -2.78
CA VAL A 190 26.74 -7.87 -4.24
C VAL A 190 27.19 -9.25 -4.71
N LEU A 191 28.21 -9.84 -4.08
CA LEU A 191 28.73 -11.16 -4.42
C LEU A 191 27.67 -12.25 -4.25
N PHE A 192 26.77 -12.08 -3.30
CA PHE A 192 25.62 -12.94 -3.10
C PHE A 192 24.52 -12.73 -4.16
N ALA A 193 24.08 -11.48 -4.38
CA ALA A 193 22.96 -11.18 -5.25
C ALA A 193 23.28 -11.31 -6.74
N ALA A 194 24.48 -10.91 -7.16
CA ALA A 194 24.89 -10.86 -8.57
C ALA A 194 24.70 -12.21 -9.30
N PRO A 195 25.24 -13.35 -8.84
CA PRO A 195 25.07 -14.61 -9.56
C PRO A 195 23.60 -15.04 -9.69
N ILE A 196 22.81 -14.87 -8.62
CA ILE A 196 21.39 -15.23 -8.60
C ILE A 196 20.60 -14.35 -9.59
N ILE A 197 20.81 -13.03 -9.53
CA ILE A 197 20.15 -12.07 -10.42
C ILE A 197 20.55 -12.31 -11.86
N THR A 198 21.84 -12.54 -12.15
CA THR A 198 22.33 -12.79 -13.51
C THR A 198 21.73 -14.06 -14.09
N ILE A 199 21.71 -15.17 -13.34
CA ILE A 199 21.11 -16.43 -13.81
C ILE A 199 19.61 -16.26 -14.09
N ALA A 200 18.87 -15.65 -13.15
CA ALA A 200 17.43 -15.44 -13.33
C ALA A 200 17.11 -14.43 -14.46
N TYR A 201 17.96 -13.43 -14.65
CA TYR A 201 17.83 -12.47 -15.75
C TYR A 201 18.09 -13.12 -17.10
N ILE A 202 19.13 -13.96 -17.22
CA ILE A 202 19.38 -14.77 -18.42
C ILE A 202 18.17 -15.66 -18.72
N ALA A 203 17.59 -16.31 -17.70
CA ALA A 203 16.37 -17.10 -17.88
C ALA A 203 15.21 -16.27 -18.45
N ILE A 204 15.01 -15.03 -17.98
CA ILE A 204 14.01 -14.10 -18.54
C ILE A 204 14.32 -13.71 -19.99
N LEU A 205 15.58 -13.47 -20.34
CA LEU A 205 15.97 -13.18 -21.72
C LEU A 205 15.69 -14.36 -22.66
N LEU A 206 15.91 -15.59 -22.20
CA LEU A 206 15.59 -16.81 -22.96
C LEU A 206 14.07 -16.99 -23.15
N LEU A 207 13.27 -16.54 -22.19
CA LEU A 207 11.80 -16.54 -22.27
C LEU A 207 11.22 -15.44 -23.17
N ALA A 208 12.04 -14.52 -23.69
CA ALA A 208 11.55 -13.39 -24.50
C ALA A 208 10.74 -13.83 -25.73
N LYS A 209 11.23 -14.80 -26.50
CA LYS A 209 10.52 -15.28 -27.70
C LYS A 209 9.18 -15.98 -27.35
N PRO A 210 9.15 -16.93 -26.39
CA PRO A 210 7.88 -17.47 -25.91
C PRO A 210 6.90 -16.40 -25.40
N MET A 211 7.39 -15.32 -24.80
CA MET A 211 6.55 -14.22 -24.34
C MET A 211 6.01 -13.33 -25.47
N ASP A 212 6.78 -13.13 -26.55
CA ASP A 212 6.28 -12.47 -27.77
C ASP A 212 5.10 -13.24 -28.37
N ILE A 213 5.19 -14.58 -28.41
CA ILE A 213 4.10 -15.45 -28.89
C ILE A 213 2.91 -15.42 -27.91
N PHE A 214 3.18 -15.51 -26.59
CA PHE A 214 2.13 -15.43 -25.57
C PHE A 214 1.34 -14.13 -25.63
N ALA A 215 1.99 -13.01 -25.96
CA ALA A 215 1.35 -11.70 -26.07
C ALA A 215 0.31 -11.61 -27.22
N LEU A 216 0.30 -12.57 -28.16
CA LEU A 216 -0.74 -12.67 -29.20
C LEU A 216 -2.07 -13.23 -28.67
N GLY A 217 -2.07 -13.82 -27.47
CA GLY A 217 -3.21 -14.48 -26.86
C GLY A 217 -2.92 -15.94 -26.54
N GLU A 218 -3.58 -16.46 -25.51
CA GLU A 218 -3.36 -17.82 -25.00
C GLU A 218 -3.76 -18.90 -26.03
N ASP A 219 -4.87 -18.70 -26.74
CA ASP A 219 -5.35 -19.62 -27.77
C ASP A 219 -4.44 -19.61 -29.02
N VAL A 220 -3.94 -18.42 -29.39
CA VAL A 220 -3.00 -18.27 -30.52
C VAL A 220 -1.65 -18.91 -30.17
N ALA A 221 -1.14 -18.68 -28.96
CA ALA A 221 0.10 -19.30 -28.52
C ALA A 221 0.01 -20.83 -28.46
N SER A 222 -1.09 -21.37 -27.94
CA SER A 222 -1.28 -22.83 -27.89
C SER A 222 -1.41 -23.47 -29.27
N SER A 223 -2.11 -22.83 -30.21
CA SER A 223 -2.20 -23.31 -31.61
C SER A 223 -0.88 -23.22 -32.39
N LEU A 224 0.02 -22.32 -32.00
CA LEU A 224 1.41 -22.25 -32.53
C LEU A 224 2.35 -23.30 -31.89
N GLY A 225 1.83 -24.22 -31.07
CA GLY A 225 2.60 -25.31 -30.45
C GLY A 225 3.33 -24.92 -29.16
N GLN A 226 3.07 -23.74 -28.60
CA GLN A 226 3.70 -23.31 -27.35
C GLN A 226 3.05 -23.99 -26.15
N ASN A 227 3.87 -24.55 -25.25
CA ASN A 227 3.42 -24.95 -23.93
C ASN A 227 3.18 -23.70 -23.06
N VAL A 228 1.97 -23.13 -23.17
CA VAL A 228 1.55 -21.93 -22.44
C VAL A 228 1.76 -22.08 -20.94
N ARG A 229 1.38 -23.23 -20.36
CA ARG A 229 1.51 -23.48 -18.92
C ARG A 229 2.97 -23.46 -18.49
N GLY A 230 3.84 -24.11 -19.25
CA GLY A 230 5.29 -24.11 -18.98
C GLY A 230 5.88 -22.71 -19.02
N VAL A 231 5.52 -21.91 -20.04
CA VAL A 231 5.99 -20.52 -20.16
C VAL A 231 5.46 -19.66 -19.01
N LYS A 232 4.17 -19.76 -18.66
CA LYS A 232 3.60 -19.02 -17.52
C LYS A 232 4.33 -19.35 -16.21
N LEU A 233 4.58 -20.64 -15.93
CA LEU A 233 5.27 -21.07 -14.72
C LEU A 233 6.74 -20.63 -14.70
N ALA A 234 7.44 -20.75 -15.83
CA ALA A 234 8.84 -20.32 -15.94
C ALA A 234 8.98 -18.80 -15.77
N THR A 235 8.10 -18.01 -16.41
CA THR A 235 8.09 -16.54 -16.28
C THR A 235 7.75 -16.11 -14.85
N TRP A 236 6.73 -16.72 -14.22
CA TRP A 236 6.42 -16.48 -12.80
C TRP A 236 7.61 -16.80 -11.91
N GLY A 237 8.21 -17.99 -12.08
CA GLY A 237 9.36 -18.44 -11.29
C GLY A 237 10.54 -17.49 -11.40
N ALA A 238 10.92 -17.10 -12.63
CA ALA A 238 12.04 -16.19 -12.84
C ALA A 238 11.76 -14.79 -12.26
N ALA A 239 10.54 -14.27 -12.40
CA ALA A 239 10.16 -12.99 -11.79
C ALA A 239 10.17 -13.04 -10.25
N ILE A 240 9.71 -14.15 -9.65
CA ILE A 240 9.76 -14.38 -8.20
C ILE A 240 11.21 -14.45 -7.72
N VAL A 241 12.08 -15.17 -8.41
CA VAL A 241 13.51 -15.28 -8.05
C VAL A 241 14.20 -13.92 -8.12
N LEU A 242 13.99 -13.16 -9.19
CA LEU A 242 14.53 -11.80 -9.29
C LEU A 242 14.05 -10.92 -8.13
N ALA A 243 12.73 -10.91 -7.85
CA ALA A 243 12.18 -10.12 -6.76
C ALA A 243 12.74 -10.56 -5.40
N ALA A 244 12.73 -11.86 -5.09
CA ALA A 244 13.24 -12.41 -3.83
C ALA A 244 14.73 -12.13 -3.62
N ALA A 245 15.56 -12.26 -4.67
CA ALA A 245 16.99 -11.93 -4.61
C ALA A 245 17.19 -10.47 -4.24
N THR A 246 16.43 -9.54 -4.84
CA THR A 246 16.52 -8.12 -4.49
C THR A 246 16.05 -7.83 -3.06
N VAL A 247 14.92 -8.41 -2.63
CA VAL A 247 14.38 -8.21 -1.28
C VAL A 247 15.33 -8.75 -0.20
N SER A 248 16.05 -9.83 -0.49
CA SER A 248 16.97 -10.46 0.45
C SER A 248 18.23 -9.63 0.77
N VAL A 249 18.58 -8.65 -0.07
CA VAL A 249 19.80 -7.83 0.11
C VAL A 249 19.49 -6.35 0.30
N VAL A 250 18.39 -5.86 -0.28
CA VAL A 250 18.08 -4.43 -0.39
C VAL A 250 16.69 -4.12 0.21
N GLY A 251 15.94 -5.15 0.61
CA GLY A 251 14.57 -5.00 1.09
C GLY A 251 13.55 -4.76 -0.02
N PRO A 252 12.25 -4.64 0.33
CA PRO A 252 11.18 -4.45 -0.63
C PRO A 252 11.24 -3.04 -1.27
N ILE A 253 11.70 -2.98 -2.51
CA ILE A 253 11.62 -1.75 -3.32
C ILE A 253 10.40 -1.81 -4.26
N GLY A 254 9.55 -0.78 -4.21
CA GLY A 254 8.36 -0.63 -5.05
C GLY A 254 8.61 0.16 -6.33
N PHE A 255 7.58 0.25 -7.18
CA PHE A 255 7.46 1.17 -8.33
C PHE A 255 8.42 0.98 -9.51
N ILE A 256 9.64 0.47 -9.32
CA ILE A 256 10.62 0.27 -10.40
C ILE A 256 10.06 -0.68 -11.47
N GLY A 257 9.52 -1.83 -11.03
CA GLY A 257 8.90 -2.84 -11.91
C GLY A 257 7.67 -2.34 -12.65
N LEU A 258 7.09 -1.21 -12.24
CA LEU A 258 5.95 -0.59 -12.91
C LEU A 258 6.43 0.53 -13.85
N MET A 259 7.32 1.39 -13.37
CA MET A 259 7.75 2.61 -14.05
C MET A 259 8.72 2.35 -15.19
N ALA A 260 9.82 1.61 -14.97
CA ALA A 260 10.87 1.43 -15.97
C ALA A 260 10.38 0.71 -17.24
N PRO A 261 9.66 -0.43 -17.17
CA PRO A 261 9.11 -1.07 -18.37
C PRO A 261 8.11 -0.19 -19.11
N HIS A 262 7.35 0.63 -18.37
CA HIS A 262 6.40 1.55 -18.98
C HIS A 262 7.10 2.69 -19.74
N ILE A 263 8.14 3.29 -19.15
CA ILE A 263 9.01 4.28 -19.81
C ILE A 263 9.58 3.72 -21.11
N VAL A 264 10.12 2.50 -21.06
CA VAL A 264 10.70 1.80 -22.22
C VAL A 264 9.65 1.58 -23.32
N ARG A 265 8.45 1.13 -22.97
CA ARG A 265 7.35 0.97 -23.93
C ARG A 265 6.92 2.31 -24.55
N MET A 266 6.90 3.40 -23.76
CA MET A 266 6.58 4.75 -24.27
C MET A 266 7.66 5.32 -25.20
N MET A 267 8.93 4.96 -25.02
CA MET A 267 10.00 5.26 -25.99
C MET A 267 9.79 4.55 -27.34
N GLY A 268 8.83 3.62 -27.41
CA GLY A 268 8.47 2.88 -28.62
C GLY A 268 9.29 1.62 -28.84
N ILE A 269 9.96 1.11 -27.80
CA ILE A 269 10.67 -0.17 -27.82
C ILE A 269 9.65 -1.30 -27.88
N ARG A 270 9.90 -2.29 -28.75
CA ARG A 270 9.03 -3.43 -29.02
C ARG A 270 9.82 -4.74 -28.98
N GLY A 271 9.13 -5.84 -28.73
CA GLY A 271 9.71 -7.18 -28.57
C GLY A 271 10.23 -7.38 -27.15
N HIS A 272 9.89 -8.51 -26.54
CA HIS A 272 10.18 -8.75 -25.12
C HIS A 272 11.67 -8.76 -24.82
N LEU A 273 12.52 -9.26 -25.74
CA LEU A 273 13.97 -9.25 -25.55
C LEU A 273 14.50 -7.82 -25.36
N GLN A 274 14.09 -6.91 -26.24
CA GLN A 274 14.49 -5.52 -26.18
C GLN A 274 13.88 -4.84 -24.95
N ILE A 275 12.61 -5.12 -24.64
CA ILE A 275 11.95 -4.60 -23.44
C ILE A 275 12.72 -5.02 -22.20
N PHE A 276 13.15 -6.27 -22.05
CA PHE A 276 13.93 -6.72 -20.88
C PHE A 276 15.27 -6.02 -20.77
N ILE A 277 16.03 -5.92 -21.87
CA ILE A 277 17.34 -5.23 -21.89
C ILE A 277 17.20 -3.76 -21.51
N HIS A 278 16.27 -3.05 -22.13
CA HIS A 278 16.07 -1.63 -21.88
C HIS A 278 15.47 -1.39 -20.49
N SER A 279 14.56 -2.27 -20.04
CA SER A 279 13.96 -2.18 -18.71
C SER A 279 15.01 -2.38 -17.63
N PHE A 280 15.96 -3.30 -17.83
CA PHE A 280 17.07 -3.48 -16.89
C PHE A 280 17.84 -2.16 -16.71
N LEU A 281 18.28 -1.55 -17.81
CA LEU A 281 19.02 -0.29 -17.80
C LEU A 281 18.22 0.86 -17.16
N TRP A 282 16.98 1.07 -17.61
CA TRP A 282 16.13 2.15 -17.07
C TRP A 282 15.68 1.90 -15.63
N GLY A 283 15.62 0.63 -15.20
CA GLY A 283 15.42 0.24 -13.81
C GLY A 283 16.60 0.64 -12.94
N SER A 284 17.82 0.38 -13.40
CA SER A 284 19.05 0.84 -12.73
C SER A 284 19.11 2.36 -12.65
N VAL A 285 18.86 3.07 -13.76
CA VAL A 285 18.80 4.55 -13.78
C VAL A 285 17.80 5.09 -12.78
N THR A 286 16.61 4.49 -12.72
CA THR A 286 15.54 4.93 -11.83
C THR A 286 15.92 4.75 -10.36
N LEU A 287 16.46 3.59 -9.98
CA LEU A 287 16.81 3.31 -8.59
C LEU A 287 18.01 4.14 -8.12
N ILE A 288 19.07 4.22 -8.92
CA ILE A 288 20.23 5.05 -8.60
C ILE A 288 19.83 6.52 -8.57
N GLY A 289 18.99 6.99 -9.49
CA GLY A 289 18.46 8.35 -9.47
C GLY A 289 17.67 8.65 -8.20
N ALA A 290 16.83 7.72 -7.74
CA ALA A 290 16.10 7.86 -6.48
C ALA A 290 17.02 7.89 -5.26
N ASP A 291 18.07 7.06 -5.25
CA ASP A 291 19.06 7.03 -4.17
C ASP A 291 19.88 8.34 -4.09
N VAL A 292 20.36 8.81 -5.25
CA VAL A 292 21.07 10.09 -5.38
C VAL A 292 20.19 11.25 -4.93
N PHE A 293 18.91 11.25 -5.32
CA PHE A 293 17.96 12.28 -4.92
C PHE A 293 17.67 12.25 -3.41
N GLY A 294 17.49 11.07 -2.81
CA GLY A 294 17.31 10.92 -1.37
C GLY A 294 18.49 11.51 -0.58
N ARG A 295 19.71 11.26 -1.04
CA ARG A 295 20.94 11.77 -0.44
C ARG A 295 21.13 13.29 -0.61
N LEU A 296 20.52 13.90 -1.63
CA LEU A 296 20.48 15.37 -1.76
C LEU A 296 19.53 16.04 -0.77
N ILE A 297 18.42 15.37 -0.42
CA ILE A 297 17.43 15.92 0.52
C ILE A 297 18.00 16.00 1.93
N GLN A 298 18.82 15.03 2.33
CA GLN A 298 19.44 15.02 3.65
C GLN A 298 20.86 14.44 3.59
N PRO A 299 21.86 15.29 3.33
CA PRO A 299 23.25 14.88 3.36
C PRO A 299 23.61 14.30 4.74
N GLY A 300 24.35 13.19 4.74
CA GLY A 300 24.87 12.56 5.97
C GLY A 300 23.94 11.60 6.71
N GLN A 301 22.64 11.57 6.38
CA GLN A 301 21.68 10.61 6.94
C GLN A 301 21.12 9.69 5.85
N GLU A 302 20.81 8.45 6.20
CA GLU A 302 20.28 7.48 5.25
C GLU A 302 18.79 7.74 4.98
N VAL A 303 18.47 8.02 3.71
CA VAL A 303 17.09 8.06 3.23
C VAL A 303 16.82 6.77 2.45
N PRO A 304 15.83 5.94 2.85
CA PRO A 304 15.53 4.70 2.16
C PRO A 304 15.23 4.92 0.67
N ALA A 305 16.05 4.32 -0.20
CA ALA A 305 15.90 4.43 -1.64
C ALA A 305 14.53 3.90 -2.12
N GLY A 306 14.00 2.86 -1.48
CA GLY A 306 12.67 2.33 -1.80
C GLY A 306 11.56 3.36 -1.54
N ALA A 307 11.61 4.07 -0.42
CA ALA A 307 10.69 5.17 -0.14
C ALA A 307 10.84 6.32 -1.14
N MET A 308 12.07 6.67 -1.55
CA MET A 308 12.31 7.65 -2.62
C MET A 308 11.73 7.24 -3.97
N THR A 309 11.92 5.98 -4.37
CA THR A 309 11.33 5.46 -5.62
C THR A 309 9.80 5.52 -5.59
N ALA A 310 9.18 5.29 -4.43
CA ALA A 310 7.73 5.39 -4.28
C ALA A 310 7.24 6.85 -4.27
N LEU A 311 8.00 7.80 -3.69
CA LEU A 311 7.71 9.23 -3.78
C LEU A 311 7.77 9.75 -5.23
N ILE A 312 8.73 9.27 -6.04
CA ILE A 312 8.83 9.62 -7.47
C ILE A 312 7.77 8.87 -8.28
N GLY A 313 7.54 7.59 -7.95
CA GLY A 313 6.62 6.70 -8.64
C GLY A 313 5.13 7.04 -8.42
N GLY A 314 4.77 7.64 -7.28
CA GLY A 314 3.39 8.07 -6.98
C GLY A 314 2.84 9.08 -8.00
N PRO A 315 3.51 10.23 -8.21
CA PRO A 315 3.16 11.19 -9.25
C PRO A 315 3.18 10.59 -10.67
N TRP A 316 4.09 9.66 -10.94
CA TRP A 316 4.11 8.97 -12.22
C TRP A 316 2.88 8.07 -12.43
N LEU A 317 2.51 7.26 -11.44
CA LEU A 317 1.26 6.49 -11.46
C LEU A 317 0.04 7.38 -11.62
N LEU A 318 0.04 8.53 -10.96
CA LEU A 318 -1.01 9.52 -11.05
C LEU A 318 -1.18 10.04 -12.48
N TYR A 319 -0.07 10.36 -13.14
CA TYR A 319 -0.04 10.73 -14.56
C TYR A 319 -0.53 9.58 -15.47
N LEU A 320 -0.08 8.35 -15.24
CA LEU A 320 -0.49 7.19 -16.03
C LEU A 320 -1.97 6.85 -15.88
N ALA A 321 -2.48 6.89 -14.64
CA ALA A 321 -3.88 6.69 -14.34
C ALA A 321 -4.75 7.74 -15.05
N TRP A 322 -4.32 9.00 -14.99
CA TRP A 322 -5.00 10.10 -15.69
C TRP A 322 -5.03 9.91 -17.21
N ARG A 323 -3.91 9.50 -17.82
CA ARG A 323 -3.82 9.28 -19.27
C ARG A 323 -4.62 8.06 -19.73
N THR A 324 -4.59 6.98 -18.96
CA THR A 324 -5.22 5.70 -19.30
C THR A 324 -6.73 5.78 -19.16
N ALA A 325 -7.25 6.45 -18.14
CA ALA A 325 -8.70 6.47 -17.95
C ALA A 325 -9.45 7.31 -19.00
N ARG A 326 -8.78 8.22 -19.71
CA ARG A 326 -9.37 8.90 -20.88
C ARG A 326 -9.80 7.94 -21.98
N SER A 327 -9.22 6.73 -22.06
CA SER A 327 -9.58 5.72 -23.05
C SER A 327 -10.59 4.68 -22.54
N MET A 328 -10.87 4.63 -21.24
CA MET A 328 -11.83 3.68 -20.67
C MET A 328 -13.27 4.17 -20.90
N LYS A 329 -14.10 3.37 -21.58
CA LYS A 329 -15.54 3.62 -21.70
C LYS A 329 -16.20 3.62 -20.32
N ARG A 330 -17.18 4.51 -20.11
CA ARG A 330 -18.06 4.51 -18.93
C ARG A 330 -18.78 3.17 -18.85
N GLY A 331 -18.31 2.27 -17.99
CA GLY A 331 -19.04 1.07 -17.62
C GLY A 331 -20.00 1.40 -16.48
N ASP A 332 -21.27 1.06 -16.65
CA ASP A 332 -22.24 1.05 -15.54
C ASP A 332 -21.90 -0.13 -14.63
N ARG A 333 -20.96 0.08 -13.70
CA ARG A 333 -20.75 -0.87 -12.61
C ARG A 333 -21.89 -0.68 -11.63
N GLN A 334 -22.84 -1.62 -11.64
CA GLN A 334 -23.81 -1.74 -10.57
C GLN A 334 -23.07 -2.10 -9.28
N MET A 335 -23.32 -1.34 -8.21
CA MET A 335 -22.89 -1.77 -6.88
C MET A 335 -23.66 -3.04 -6.54
N GLY A 336 -22.97 -4.14 -6.21
CA GLY A 336 -23.63 -5.41 -5.84
C GLY A 336 -24.46 -5.30 -4.55
N GLY A 337 -25.47 -6.14 -4.36
CA GLY A 337 -26.33 -6.17 -3.15
C GLY A 337 -27.44 -7.22 -3.24
N THR A 338 -28.32 -7.28 -2.24
CA THR A 338 -29.40 -8.28 -2.18
C THR A 338 -30.72 -7.76 -2.77
N LEU A 339 -31.41 -8.61 -3.54
CA LEU A 339 -32.80 -8.41 -3.96
C LEU A 339 -33.82 -8.83 -2.88
N LYS A 340 -33.38 -9.57 -1.86
CA LYS A 340 -34.19 -10.04 -0.73
C LYS A 340 -33.60 -9.47 0.57
N PRO A 341 -33.87 -8.20 0.91
CA PRO A 341 -33.33 -7.57 2.10
C PRO A 341 -33.98 -8.14 3.37
N VAL A 342 -33.17 -8.33 4.41
CA VAL A 342 -33.66 -8.61 5.77
C VAL A 342 -34.34 -7.35 6.30
N ARG A 343 -35.50 -7.52 6.96
CA ARG A 343 -36.25 -6.38 7.52
C ARG A 343 -35.43 -5.68 8.60
N ILE A 344 -35.37 -4.34 8.53
CA ILE A 344 -34.61 -3.51 9.47
C ILE A 344 -35.04 -3.73 10.93
N THR A 345 -36.33 -4.01 11.14
CA THR A 345 -36.94 -4.26 12.45
C THR A 345 -36.44 -5.55 13.11
N VAL A 346 -35.88 -6.49 12.35
CA VAL A 346 -35.26 -7.70 12.89
C VAL A 346 -33.75 -7.52 12.98
N LEU A 347 -33.16 -6.93 11.94
CA LEU A 347 -31.71 -6.82 11.82
C LEU A 347 -31.10 -5.87 12.86
N VAL A 348 -31.71 -4.70 13.09
CA VAL A 348 -31.17 -3.70 14.03
C VAL A 348 -31.20 -4.22 15.47
N PRO A 349 -32.30 -4.78 16.01
CA PRO A 349 -32.28 -5.39 17.34
C PRO A 349 -31.26 -6.51 17.46
N ALA A 350 -31.12 -7.39 16.45
CA ALA A 350 -30.11 -8.45 16.47
C ALA A 350 -28.68 -7.88 16.54
N LEU A 351 -28.37 -6.84 15.77
CA LEU A 351 -27.08 -6.15 15.84
C LEU A 351 -26.85 -5.47 17.18
N LEU A 352 -27.87 -4.84 17.77
CA LEU A 352 -27.77 -4.22 19.09
C LEU A 352 -27.53 -5.27 20.19
N VAL A 353 -28.15 -6.44 20.10
CA VAL A 353 -27.90 -7.55 21.04
C VAL A 353 -26.47 -8.06 20.90
N MET A 354 -25.99 -8.29 19.67
CA MET A 354 -24.59 -8.70 19.44
C MET A 354 -23.59 -7.63 19.92
N LEU A 355 -23.91 -6.36 19.71
CA LEU A 355 -23.09 -5.25 20.18
C LEU A 355 -23.07 -5.17 21.72
N ALA A 356 -24.23 -5.29 22.37
CA ALA A 356 -24.32 -5.31 23.82
C ALA A 356 -23.49 -6.46 24.39
N ALA A 357 -23.60 -7.67 23.81
CA ALA A 357 -22.78 -8.82 24.21
C ALA A 357 -21.28 -8.58 23.99
N ALA A 358 -20.88 -7.98 22.86
CA ALA A 358 -19.48 -7.67 22.59
C ALA A 358 -18.93 -6.63 23.59
N ILE A 359 -19.72 -5.59 23.92
CA ILE A 359 -19.35 -4.56 24.89
C ILE A 359 -19.27 -5.14 26.30
N THR A 360 -20.23 -5.96 26.72
CA THR A 360 -20.20 -6.56 28.07
C THR A 360 -18.97 -7.45 28.25
N ILE A 361 -18.64 -8.27 27.25
CA ILE A 361 -17.41 -9.07 27.23
C ILE A 361 -16.18 -8.15 27.24
N ALA A 362 -16.20 -7.08 26.45
CA ALA A 362 -15.12 -6.11 26.37
C ALA A 362 -14.99 -5.18 27.60
N PHE A 363 -15.94 -5.15 28.52
CA PHE A 363 -15.72 -4.54 29.84
C PHE A 363 -15.19 -5.56 30.84
N SER A 364 -15.74 -6.77 30.76
CA SER A 364 -15.56 -7.78 31.81
C SER A 364 -14.22 -8.50 31.71
N PHE A 365 -13.69 -8.74 30.52
CA PHE A 365 -12.49 -9.55 30.32
C PHE A 365 -11.31 -8.77 29.74
N ASN A 366 -10.12 -8.90 30.32
CA ASN A 366 -8.90 -8.20 29.88
C ASN A 366 -7.75 -9.13 29.49
N GLY A 367 -8.06 -10.36 29.08
CA GLY A 367 -7.05 -11.34 28.65
C GLY A 367 -6.61 -12.30 29.76
N SER A 368 -6.51 -11.84 31.00
CA SER A 368 -6.10 -12.68 32.15
C SER A 368 -7.24 -12.94 33.15
N GLU A 369 -8.06 -11.93 33.44
CA GLU A 369 -9.08 -12.00 34.49
C GLU A 369 -10.45 -11.53 33.99
N TRP A 370 -11.49 -12.14 34.57
CA TRP A 370 -12.89 -11.76 34.42
C TRP A 370 -13.34 -10.98 35.65
N THR A 371 -13.93 -9.81 35.44
CA THR A 371 -14.58 -9.02 36.49
C THR A 371 -15.93 -8.49 36.01
N LEU A 372 -16.93 -8.54 36.87
CA LEU A 372 -18.24 -7.92 36.63
C LEU A 372 -18.39 -6.57 37.34
N ASP A 373 -17.38 -6.17 38.13
CA ASP A 373 -17.33 -4.83 38.69
C ASP A 373 -16.77 -3.85 37.66
N TRP A 374 -17.67 -3.23 36.89
CA TRP A 374 -17.31 -2.22 35.90
C TRP A 374 -17.09 -0.83 36.51
N THR A 375 -17.43 -0.65 37.79
CA THR A 375 -17.24 0.61 38.51
C THR A 375 -15.86 0.72 39.14
N GLY A 376 -15.13 -0.40 39.24
CA GLY A 376 -13.73 -0.42 39.60
C GLY A 376 -12.91 0.55 38.75
N SER A 377 -11.98 1.26 39.39
CA SER A 377 -11.19 2.35 38.79
C SER A 377 -10.48 1.95 37.49
N ALA A 378 -9.97 0.71 37.42
CA ALA A 378 -9.31 0.21 36.22
C ALA A 378 -10.27 0.05 35.03
N VAL A 379 -11.49 -0.48 35.25
CA VAL A 379 -12.48 -0.68 34.18
C VAL A 379 -13.06 0.65 33.74
N TRP A 380 -13.48 1.48 34.70
CA TRP A 380 -14.13 2.76 34.43
C TRP A 380 -13.21 3.79 33.77
N SER A 381 -11.94 3.85 34.17
CA SER A 381 -11.01 4.88 33.66
C SER A 381 -10.28 4.47 32.38
N PHE A 382 -10.09 3.16 32.13
CA PHE A 382 -9.28 2.69 31.00
C PHE A 382 -10.02 1.81 30.00
N ARG A 383 -10.97 0.95 30.43
CA ARG A 383 -11.65 0.02 29.52
C ARG A 383 -12.91 0.63 28.90
N VAL A 384 -13.75 1.26 29.72
CA VAL A 384 -14.99 1.87 29.26
C VAL A 384 -14.72 2.93 28.18
N PRO A 385 -13.81 3.91 28.38
CA PRO A 385 -13.60 4.96 27.39
C PRO A 385 -12.98 4.43 26.10
N ARG A 386 -12.09 3.44 26.20
CA ARG A 386 -11.48 2.75 25.06
C ARG A 386 -12.51 2.06 24.17
N VAL A 387 -13.40 1.25 24.74
CA VAL A 387 -14.43 0.52 23.98
C VAL A 387 -15.48 1.47 23.40
N LEU A 388 -15.88 2.51 24.13
CA LEU A 388 -16.81 3.53 23.62
C LEU A 388 -16.21 4.33 22.46
N THR A 389 -14.95 4.76 22.59
CA THR A 389 -14.21 5.41 21.51
C THR A 389 -14.10 4.49 20.30
N ALA A 390 -13.76 3.20 20.51
CA ALA A 390 -13.72 2.19 19.45
C ALA A 390 -15.06 2.06 18.72
N PHE A 391 -16.18 2.03 19.45
CA PHE A 391 -17.51 1.96 18.86
C PHE A 391 -17.82 3.20 18.01
N ILE A 392 -17.67 4.41 18.56
CA ILE A 392 -18.02 5.66 17.88
C ILE A 392 -17.17 5.85 16.62
N VAL A 393 -15.86 5.61 16.73
CA VAL A 393 -14.93 5.75 15.60
C VAL A 393 -15.21 4.69 14.53
N GLY A 394 -15.56 3.47 14.93
CA GLY A 394 -15.99 2.41 14.00
C GLY A 394 -17.25 2.79 13.23
N VAL A 395 -18.22 3.43 13.90
CA VAL A 395 -19.42 3.99 13.26
C VAL A 395 -19.03 5.09 12.26
N MET A 396 -18.20 6.06 12.66
CA MET A 396 -17.75 7.16 11.79
C MET A 396 -17.07 6.65 10.52
N LEU A 397 -16.11 5.72 10.64
CA LEU A 397 -15.38 5.15 9.51
C LEU A 397 -16.30 4.35 8.58
N ALA A 398 -17.27 3.61 9.12
CA ALA A 398 -18.25 2.90 8.31
C ALA A 398 -19.23 3.84 7.58
N ILE A 399 -19.63 4.95 8.21
CA ILE A 399 -20.43 6.00 7.56
C ILE A 399 -19.66 6.64 6.41
N THR A 400 -18.38 6.99 6.61
CA THR A 400 -17.51 7.46 5.52
C THR A 400 -17.50 6.44 4.39
N GLY A 401 -17.34 5.16 4.70
CA GLY A 401 -17.40 4.06 3.74
C GLY A 401 -18.66 4.08 2.87
N VAL A 402 -19.85 4.18 3.48
CA VAL A 402 -21.12 4.28 2.74
C VAL A 402 -21.14 5.48 1.81
N ILE A 403 -20.67 6.65 2.28
CA ILE A 403 -20.63 7.87 1.49
C ILE A 403 -19.67 7.73 0.30
N LEU A 404 -18.42 7.32 0.55
CA LEU A 404 -17.40 7.20 -0.49
C LEU A 404 -17.77 6.13 -1.53
N GLN A 405 -18.27 4.96 -1.09
CA GLN A 405 -18.76 3.92 -2.01
C GLN A 405 -19.95 4.39 -2.83
N GLY A 406 -20.88 5.13 -2.24
CA GLY A 406 -22.04 5.72 -2.92
C GLY A 406 -21.64 6.72 -4.01
N VAL A 407 -20.79 7.69 -3.67
CA VAL A 407 -20.33 8.73 -4.60
C VAL A 407 -19.51 8.14 -5.73
N LEU A 408 -18.64 7.19 -5.41
CA LEU A 408 -17.73 6.59 -6.39
C LEU A 408 -18.35 5.42 -7.14
N ARG A 409 -19.56 4.98 -6.75
CA ARG A 409 -20.23 3.78 -7.28
C ARG A 409 -19.25 2.60 -7.34
N ASN A 410 -18.42 2.48 -6.31
CA ASN A 410 -17.35 1.49 -6.22
C ASN A 410 -17.39 0.83 -4.84
N PRO A 411 -17.73 -0.46 -4.73
CA PRO A 411 -17.82 -1.15 -3.45
C PRO A 411 -16.46 -1.33 -2.75
N LEU A 412 -15.35 -1.04 -3.44
CA LEU A 412 -13.99 -1.06 -2.88
C LEU A 412 -13.50 0.33 -2.46
N ALA A 413 -14.33 1.36 -2.59
CA ALA A 413 -13.95 2.69 -2.13
C ALA A 413 -13.90 2.74 -0.60
N ASP A 414 -12.79 3.26 -0.08
CA ASP A 414 -12.53 3.50 1.33
C ASP A 414 -11.58 4.70 1.44
N ALA A 415 -11.55 5.38 2.58
CA ALA A 415 -10.68 6.54 2.79
C ALA A 415 -9.19 6.18 2.65
N SER A 416 -8.81 4.97 3.07
CA SER A 416 -7.44 4.47 2.93
C SER A 416 -7.06 4.19 1.47
N VAL A 417 -8.02 3.66 0.68
CA VAL A 417 -7.85 3.41 -0.76
C VAL A 417 -7.80 4.72 -1.54
N LEU A 418 -8.52 5.76 -1.10
CA LEU A 418 -8.45 7.11 -1.69
C LEU A 418 -7.18 7.88 -1.30
N GLY A 419 -6.36 7.34 -0.40
CA GLY A 419 -5.12 7.97 0.05
C GLY A 419 -5.31 9.10 1.06
N VAL A 420 -6.54 9.33 1.54
CA VAL A 420 -6.84 10.31 2.58
C VAL A 420 -6.14 9.91 3.89
N THR A 421 -6.25 8.63 4.25
CA THR A 421 -5.60 8.07 5.44
C THR A 421 -4.08 8.11 5.32
N SER A 422 -3.51 7.70 4.18
CA SER A 422 -2.05 7.68 3.98
C SER A 422 -1.44 9.09 3.96
N MET A 423 -2.11 10.06 3.33
CA MET A 423 -1.68 11.46 3.38
C MET A 423 -1.89 12.09 4.75
N GLY A 424 -2.94 11.68 5.50
CA GLY A 424 -3.08 12.03 6.91
C GLY A 424 -1.90 11.51 7.73
N GLY A 425 -1.50 10.26 7.54
CA GLY A 425 -0.29 9.69 8.13
C GLY A 425 0.97 10.50 7.78
N ALA A 426 1.15 10.83 6.51
CA ALA A 426 2.27 11.66 6.06
C ALA A 426 2.26 13.07 6.69
N GLY A 427 1.10 13.72 6.78
CA GLY A 427 0.94 15.03 7.41
C GLY A 427 1.21 15.00 8.92
N ALA A 428 0.75 13.96 9.61
CA ALA A 428 1.04 13.73 11.02
C ALA A 428 2.55 13.57 11.24
N MET A 429 3.23 12.76 10.43
CA MET A 429 4.67 12.57 10.53
C MET A 429 5.46 13.83 10.16
N LEU A 430 5.01 14.57 9.14
CA LEU A 430 5.62 15.84 8.78
C LEU A 430 5.57 16.85 9.94
N LEU A 431 4.47 16.88 10.70
CA LEU A 431 4.36 17.73 11.89
C LEU A 431 5.42 17.37 12.94
N LEU A 432 5.63 16.08 13.23
CA LEU A 432 6.68 15.65 14.17
C LEU A 432 8.08 16.02 13.68
N VAL A 433 8.34 15.87 12.38
CA VAL A 433 9.64 16.19 11.79
C VAL A 433 9.91 17.70 11.83
N LEU A 434 8.91 18.53 11.53
CA LEU A 434 9.05 19.99 11.53
C LEU A 434 9.06 20.57 12.95
N PHE A 435 8.34 19.96 13.89
CA PHE A 435 8.21 20.43 15.27
C PHE A 435 8.40 19.28 16.27
N PRO A 436 9.65 18.80 16.49
CA PRO A 436 9.92 17.63 17.35
C PRO A 436 9.51 17.81 18.82
N ALA A 437 9.44 19.05 19.29
CA ALA A 437 9.05 19.37 20.67
C ALA A 437 7.52 19.34 20.90
N VAL A 438 6.72 19.22 19.83
CA VAL A 438 5.26 19.24 19.94
C VAL A 438 4.75 17.89 20.50
N PRO A 439 3.88 17.91 21.53
CA PRO A 439 3.29 16.68 22.04
C PRO A 439 2.54 15.89 20.98
N VAL A 440 2.57 14.57 21.09
CA VAL A 440 1.87 13.61 20.20
C VAL A 440 0.35 13.92 20.11
N ALA A 441 -0.22 14.56 21.13
CA ALA A 441 -1.61 15.01 21.15
C ALA A 441 -1.98 15.98 19.99
N PHE A 442 -1.00 16.65 19.37
CA PHE A 442 -1.22 17.55 18.23
C PHE A 442 -1.03 16.88 16.85
N LEU A 443 -0.63 15.60 16.80
CA LEU A 443 -0.60 14.81 15.55
C LEU A 443 -1.88 14.91 14.72
N PRO A 444 -3.09 14.94 15.32
CA PRO A 444 -4.35 15.20 14.61
C PRO A 444 -4.34 16.39 13.66
N LEU A 445 -3.65 17.49 14.01
CA LEU A 445 -3.60 18.68 13.16
C LEU A 445 -2.81 18.41 11.88
N GLY A 446 -1.66 17.74 12.00
CA GLY A 446 -0.88 17.31 10.85
C GLY A 446 -1.66 16.33 9.97
N ALA A 447 -2.39 15.40 10.59
CA ALA A 447 -3.27 14.49 9.89
C ALA A 447 -4.39 15.20 9.11
N ALA A 448 -5.00 16.22 9.71
CA ALA A 448 -6.04 17.01 9.07
C ALA A 448 -5.52 17.78 7.86
N VAL A 449 -4.34 18.39 7.96
CA VAL A 449 -3.68 19.08 6.83
C VAL A 449 -3.37 18.08 5.71
N GLY A 450 -2.78 16.93 6.04
CA GLY A 450 -2.47 15.87 5.07
C GLY A 450 -3.71 15.34 4.35
N ALA A 451 -4.78 15.05 5.08
CA ALA A 451 -6.06 14.62 4.52
C ALA A 451 -6.72 15.70 3.64
N ALA A 452 -6.63 16.98 4.05
CA ALA A 452 -7.14 18.10 3.25
C ALA A 452 -6.35 18.26 1.93
N LEU A 453 -5.03 18.08 1.95
CA LEU A 453 -4.20 18.06 0.75
C LEU A 453 -4.61 16.93 -0.20
N ALA A 454 -4.83 15.72 0.32
CA ALA A 454 -5.32 14.59 -0.47
C ALA A 454 -6.66 14.91 -1.15
N LEU A 455 -7.62 15.44 -0.39
CA LEU A 455 -8.92 15.86 -0.91
C LEU A 455 -8.78 16.96 -1.98
N GLY A 456 -7.92 17.95 -1.76
CA GLY A 456 -7.63 18.98 -2.75
C GLY A 456 -7.14 18.41 -4.08
N ILE A 457 -6.17 17.48 -4.03
CA ILE A 457 -5.66 16.79 -5.23
C ILE A 457 -6.78 16.00 -5.92
N ILE A 458 -7.59 15.26 -5.16
CA ILE A 458 -8.73 14.50 -5.69
C ILE A 458 -9.74 15.44 -6.37
N LEU A 459 -10.11 16.56 -5.75
CA LEU A 459 -11.12 17.47 -6.29
C LEU A 459 -10.61 18.20 -7.55
N ILE A 460 -9.37 18.66 -7.56
CA ILE A 460 -8.76 19.33 -8.72
C ILE A 460 -8.72 18.37 -9.92
N THR A 461 -8.27 17.13 -9.69
CA THR A 461 -8.16 16.12 -10.76
C THR A 461 -9.53 15.62 -11.21
N ALA A 462 -10.48 15.44 -10.29
CA ALA A 462 -11.85 15.03 -10.61
C ALA A 462 -12.58 16.11 -11.42
N TRP A 463 -12.42 17.39 -11.07
CA TRP A 463 -13.06 18.50 -11.78
C TRP A 463 -12.58 18.58 -13.23
N LYS A 464 -11.28 18.45 -13.49
CA LYS A 464 -10.73 18.46 -14.86
C LYS A 464 -11.25 17.33 -15.75
N ASN A 465 -11.85 16.29 -15.19
CA ASN A 465 -12.28 15.09 -15.92
C ASN A 465 -13.77 14.73 -15.69
N ASN A 466 -14.64 15.71 -15.43
CA ASN A 466 -16.08 15.51 -15.23
C ASN A 466 -16.45 14.45 -14.17
N PHE A 467 -15.65 14.35 -13.09
CA PHE A 467 -15.89 13.46 -11.96
C PHE A 467 -16.08 11.97 -12.33
N GLN A 468 -15.32 11.45 -13.29
CA GLN A 468 -15.35 10.01 -13.56
C GLN A 468 -14.95 9.20 -12.31
N PRO A 469 -15.82 8.34 -11.75
CA PRO A 469 -15.56 7.66 -10.47
C PRO A 469 -14.33 6.73 -10.50
N MET A 470 -14.13 6.04 -11.63
CA MET A 470 -12.96 5.16 -11.83
C MET A 470 -11.65 5.96 -11.73
N LEU A 471 -11.61 7.16 -12.33
CA LEU A 471 -10.46 8.04 -12.26
C LEU A 471 -10.14 8.43 -10.83
N VAL A 472 -11.16 8.80 -10.06
CA VAL A 472 -10.99 9.18 -8.65
C VAL A 472 -10.46 8.00 -7.82
N ALA A 473 -10.93 6.78 -8.06
CA ALA A 473 -10.42 5.60 -7.39
C ALA A 473 -8.96 5.29 -7.74
N LEU A 474 -8.58 5.34 -9.03
CA LEU A 474 -7.20 5.12 -9.47
C LEU A 474 -6.24 6.22 -8.97
N MET A 475 -6.70 7.48 -9.00
CA MET A 475 -6.02 8.63 -8.42
C MET A 475 -5.77 8.42 -6.93
N GLY A 476 -6.79 7.90 -6.22
CA GLY A 476 -6.71 7.54 -4.82
C GLY A 476 -5.59 6.56 -4.50
N ILE A 477 -5.44 5.50 -5.30
CA ILE A 477 -4.36 4.51 -5.13
C ILE A 477 -2.98 5.18 -5.28
N ALA A 478 -2.84 6.10 -6.25
CA ALA A 478 -1.58 6.82 -6.46
C ALA A 478 -1.26 7.80 -5.31
N ILE A 479 -2.27 8.52 -4.79
CA ILE A 479 -2.13 9.40 -3.62
C ILE A 479 -1.81 8.58 -2.37
N SER A 480 -2.44 7.43 -2.19
CA SER A 480 -2.20 6.52 -1.07
C SER A 480 -0.76 6.04 -1.05
N ALA A 481 -0.26 5.57 -2.20
CA ALA A 481 1.12 5.18 -2.39
C ALA A 481 2.12 6.32 -2.08
N PHE A 482 1.85 7.52 -2.60
CA PHE A 482 2.68 8.69 -2.33
C PHE A 482 2.68 9.05 -0.84
N GLY A 483 1.51 9.06 -0.19
CA GLY A 483 1.37 9.30 1.24
C GLY A 483 2.15 8.28 2.07
N SER A 484 2.00 6.98 1.78
CA SER A 484 2.76 5.93 2.48
C SER A 484 4.27 6.08 2.30
N ALA A 485 4.73 6.46 1.12
CA ALA A 485 6.14 6.73 0.85
C ALA A 485 6.64 7.95 1.65
N ALA A 486 5.86 9.03 1.69
CA ALA A 486 6.17 10.21 2.49
C ALA A 486 6.23 9.88 3.99
N THR A 487 5.27 9.10 4.51
CA THR A 487 5.27 8.61 5.89
C THR A 487 6.55 7.86 6.22
N GLN A 488 6.99 6.92 5.37
CA GLN A 488 8.24 6.16 5.56
C GLN A 488 9.45 7.08 5.68
N VAL A 489 9.58 8.08 4.80
CA VAL A 489 10.69 9.04 4.82
C VAL A 489 10.68 9.89 6.10
N PHE A 490 9.51 10.36 6.52
CA PHE A 490 9.39 11.20 7.70
C PHE A 490 9.64 10.43 9.00
N ILE A 491 9.27 9.14 9.08
CA ILE A 491 9.59 8.32 10.26
C ILE A 491 11.10 8.21 10.47
N VAL A 492 11.87 8.00 9.39
CA VAL A 492 13.34 7.92 9.49
C VAL A 492 13.94 9.22 10.02
N LYS A 493 13.32 10.37 9.72
CA LYS A 493 13.76 11.67 10.23
C LYS A 493 13.33 11.97 11.67
N ALA A 494 12.33 11.25 12.19
CA ALA A 494 11.71 11.55 13.48
C ALA A 494 12.47 10.94 14.68
N GLU A 495 13.61 10.26 14.45
CA GLU A 495 14.56 9.63 15.40
C GLU A 495 14.00 9.23 16.77
N LEU A 496 13.73 10.18 17.67
CA LEU A 496 13.25 9.96 19.05
C LEU A 496 11.77 9.53 19.19
N ALA A 497 10.97 9.55 18.11
CA ALA A 497 9.53 9.30 18.17
C ALA A 497 9.01 8.12 17.32
N VAL A 498 9.90 7.26 16.81
CA VAL A 498 9.55 6.19 15.86
C VAL A 498 8.51 5.21 16.45
N ALA A 499 8.70 4.70 17.66
CA ALA A 499 7.76 3.75 18.27
C ALA A 499 6.34 4.35 18.43
N SER A 500 6.25 5.56 19.01
CA SER A 500 4.98 6.29 19.16
C SER A 500 4.33 6.59 17.81
N ALA A 501 5.13 6.94 16.80
CA ALA A 501 4.66 7.15 15.43
C ALA A 501 4.10 5.87 14.80
N LEU A 502 4.80 4.73 14.96
CA LEU A 502 4.35 3.44 14.45
C LEU A 502 3.04 2.98 15.11
N VAL A 503 2.91 3.17 16.43
CA VAL A 503 1.66 2.88 17.15
C VAL A 503 0.52 3.77 16.62
N TRP A 504 0.75 5.07 16.43
CA TRP A 504 -0.29 5.96 15.89
C TRP A 504 -0.66 5.61 14.43
N LEU A 505 0.31 5.29 13.58
CA LEU A 505 0.10 4.90 12.18
C LEU A 505 -0.52 3.50 12.03
N SER A 506 -0.38 2.63 13.03
CA SER A 506 -1.06 1.34 13.05
C SER A 506 -2.57 1.44 13.35
N GLY A 507 -3.00 2.60 13.88
CA GLY A 507 -4.36 2.83 14.34
C GLY A 507 -4.63 2.08 15.64
N SER A 508 -4.68 2.80 16.77
CA SER A 508 -4.82 2.20 18.09
C SER A 508 -5.83 2.91 18.98
N THR A 509 -6.69 2.10 19.58
CA THR A 509 -7.66 2.46 20.64
C THR A 509 -7.02 2.41 22.03
N TYR A 510 -5.73 2.10 22.12
CA TYR A 510 -4.95 2.08 23.36
C TYR A 510 -4.90 3.46 24.03
N ALA A 511 -4.84 3.46 25.37
CA ALA A 511 -4.72 4.65 26.21
C ALA A 511 -5.77 5.76 25.96
N LYS A 512 -7.00 5.38 25.59
CA LYS A 512 -8.11 6.32 25.40
C LYS A 512 -8.84 6.66 26.69
N SER A 513 -9.09 7.95 26.90
CA SER A 513 -9.71 8.51 28.10
C SER A 513 -11.16 8.96 27.84
N TRP A 514 -11.83 9.42 28.90
CA TRP A 514 -13.17 9.99 28.78
C TRP A 514 -13.20 11.27 27.93
N GLU A 515 -12.11 12.01 27.86
CA GLU A 515 -12.00 13.20 27.00
C GLU A 515 -12.06 12.81 25.53
N ASP A 516 -11.40 11.70 25.14
CA ASP A 516 -11.48 11.16 23.78
C ASP A 516 -12.92 10.76 23.43
N VAL A 517 -13.67 10.17 24.37
CA VAL A 517 -15.08 9.79 24.15
C VAL A 517 -15.95 11.03 23.93
N GLN A 518 -15.81 12.04 24.78
CA GLN A 518 -16.56 13.29 24.65
C GLN A 518 -16.26 13.99 23.32
N PHE A 519 -14.99 14.04 22.94
CA PHE A 519 -14.56 14.62 21.68
C PHE A 519 -15.09 13.81 20.47
N ALA A 520 -15.06 12.47 20.55
CA ALA A 520 -15.62 11.59 19.53
C ALA A 520 -17.14 11.79 19.38
N LEU A 521 -17.88 11.92 20.48
CA LEU A 521 -19.32 12.19 20.45
C LEU A 521 -19.64 13.55 19.85
N LEU A 522 -18.86 14.58 20.18
CA LEU A 522 -19.02 15.92 19.62
C LEU A 522 -18.82 15.89 18.09
N LEU A 523 -17.75 15.26 17.62
CA LEU A 523 -17.47 15.13 16.19
C LEU A 523 -18.52 14.26 15.48
N PHE A 524 -18.96 13.17 16.10
CA PHE A 524 -20.03 12.34 15.55
C PHE A 524 -21.35 13.12 15.42
N ALA A 525 -21.75 13.85 16.46
CA ALA A 525 -22.95 14.69 16.45
C ALA A 525 -22.87 15.81 15.40
N LEU A 526 -21.68 16.41 15.22
CA LEU A 526 -21.44 17.43 14.21
C LEU A 526 -21.63 16.90 12.78
N PHE A 527 -21.13 15.69 12.49
CA PHE A 527 -21.12 15.18 11.12
C PHE A 527 -22.26 14.22 10.74
N ILE A 528 -23.02 13.68 11.70
CA ILE A 528 -24.13 12.77 11.38
C ILE A 528 -25.24 13.45 10.57
N ILE A 529 -25.55 14.72 10.87
CA ILE A 529 -26.58 15.49 10.16
C ILE A 529 -26.24 15.65 8.67
N PRO A 530 -25.06 16.19 8.29
CA PRO A 530 -24.69 16.28 6.88
C PRO A 530 -24.53 14.90 6.21
N ALA A 531 -24.06 13.88 6.94
CA ALA A 531 -24.00 12.51 6.42
C ALA A 531 -25.38 11.98 6.02
N VAL A 532 -26.38 12.12 6.89
CA VAL A 532 -27.77 11.71 6.65
C VAL A 532 -28.36 12.49 5.49
N TYR A 533 -28.14 13.80 5.40
CA TYR A 533 -28.66 14.62 4.29
C TYR A 533 -28.14 14.16 2.93
N VAL A 534 -26.86 13.82 2.84
CA VAL A 534 -26.22 13.35 1.60
C VAL A 534 -26.81 12.03 1.09
N THR A 535 -27.38 11.17 1.95
CA THR A 535 -27.93 9.87 1.53
C THR A 535 -28.97 9.97 0.41
N ARG A 536 -29.80 11.02 0.41
CA ARG A 536 -30.80 11.26 -0.65
C ARG A 536 -30.16 11.51 -2.01
N SER A 537 -29.06 12.24 -2.01
CA SER A 537 -28.25 12.48 -3.21
C SER A 537 -27.54 11.21 -3.67
N LEU A 538 -27.11 10.33 -2.75
CA LEU A 538 -26.49 9.04 -3.11
C LEU A 538 -27.51 8.05 -3.71
N ASP A 539 -28.74 8.03 -3.18
CA ASP A 539 -29.82 7.22 -3.72
C ASP A 539 -30.13 7.60 -5.17
N THR A 540 -30.19 8.91 -5.49
CA THR A 540 -30.42 9.38 -6.86
C THR A 540 -29.22 9.10 -7.78
N LEU A 541 -27.98 9.30 -7.30
CA LEU A 541 -26.76 8.94 -8.04
C LEU A 541 -26.66 7.43 -8.36
N THR A 542 -27.40 6.57 -7.66
CA THR A 542 -27.41 5.13 -7.93
C THR A 542 -28.08 4.78 -9.25
N PHE A 543 -28.93 5.65 -9.82
CA PHE A 543 -29.58 5.43 -11.13
C PHE A 543 -28.77 5.93 -12.33
N GLY A 544 -27.64 6.58 -12.10
CA GLY A 544 -26.75 7.07 -13.15
C GLY A 544 -26.78 8.60 -13.24
N ASP A 545 -25.74 9.16 -13.85
CA ASP A 545 -25.58 10.61 -13.91
C ASP A 545 -26.69 11.28 -14.73
N GLU A 546 -27.12 10.64 -15.83
CA GLU A 546 -28.19 11.15 -16.70
C GLU A 546 -29.53 11.17 -15.97
N VAL A 547 -29.93 10.06 -15.34
CA VAL A 547 -31.18 9.97 -14.56
C VAL A 547 -31.16 10.93 -13.38
N ALA A 548 -30.05 10.98 -12.64
CA ALA A 548 -29.91 11.90 -11.50
C ALA A 548 -30.02 13.37 -11.95
N SER A 549 -29.40 13.74 -13.08
CA SER A 549 -29.52 15.09 -13.63
C SER A 549 -30.94 15.42 -14.11
N GLY A 550 -31.66 14.46 -14.71
CA GLY A 550 -33.05 14.60 -15.12
C GLY A 550 -34.03 14.75 -13.94
N LEU A 551 -33.69 14.20 -12.78
CA LEU A 551 -34.41 14.39 -11.51
C LEU A 551 -34.07 15.72 -10.80
N GLY A 552 -33.26 16.59 -11.44
CA GLY A 552 -32.90 17.92 -10.93
C GLY A 552 -31.69 17.95 -10.00
N LEU A 553 -30.97 16.83 -9.81
CA LEU A 553 -29.76 16.80 -9.00
C LEU A 553 -28.58 17.43 -9.75
N ASN A 554 -27.94 18.43 -9.13
CA ASN A 554 -26.62 18.86 -9.60
C ASN A 554 -25.56 17.81 -9.20
N VAL A 555 -25.37 16.81 -10.08
CA VAL A 555 -24.46 15.66 -9.88
C VAL A 555 -23.09 16.10 -9.40
N ARG A 556 -22.55 17.17 -9.97
CA ARG A 556 -21.22 17.67 -9.63
C ARG A 556 -21.17 18.20 -8.19
N ARG A 557 -22.11 19.06 -7.79
CA ARG A 557 -22.17 19.59 -6.41
C ARG A 557 -22.44 18.47 -5.39
N ALA A 558 -23.32 17.54 -5.72
CA ALA A 558 -23.63 16.39 -4.87
C ALA A 558 -22.38 15.54 -4.59
N ARG A 559 -21.60 15.21 -5.63
CA ARG A 559 -20.34 14.45 -5.50
C ARG A 559 -19.29 15.20 -4.69
N VAL A 560 -19.10 16.49 -4.95
CA VAL A 560 -18.14 17.32 -4.21
C VAL A 560 -18.52 17.40 -2.73
N GLY A 561 -19.78 17.73 -2.42
CA GLY A 561 -20.25 17.82 -1.04
C GLY A 561 -20.12 16.50 -0.29
N ALA A 562 -20.49 15.39 -0.93
CA ALA A 562 -20.37 14.06 -0.34
C ALA A 562 -18.90 13.64 -0.13
N LEU A 563 -17.98 13.97 -1.05
CA LEU A 563 -16.54 13.74 -0.83
C LEU A 563 -16.00 14.56 0.34
N ILE A 564 -16.36 15.85 0.43
CA ILE A 564 -15.94 16.72 1.54
C ILE A 564 -16.44 16.15 2.87
N ILE A 565 -17.71 15.77 2.96
CA ILE A 565 -18.31 15.23 4.18
C ILE A 565 -17.67 13.88 4.55
N GLY A 566 -17.51 12.97 3.58
CA GLY A 566 -16.89 11.66 3.82
C GLY A 566 -15.44 11.78 4.30
N VAL A 567 -14.67 12.68 3.69
CA VAL A 567 -13.29 12.96 4.11
C VAL A 567 -13.26 13.63 5.47
N ALA A 568 -14.12 14.61 5.76
CA ALA A 568 -14.15 15.28 7.06
C ALA A 568 -14.45 14.28 8.20
N ILE A 569 -15.41 13.38 8.02
CA ILE A 569 -15.72 12.30 8.98
C ILE A 569 -14.51 11.37 9.15
N SER A 570 -13.86 10.99 8.05
CA SER A 570 -12.68 10.13 8.11
C SER A 570 -11.52 10.80 8.84
N THR A 571 -11.27 12.08 8.57
CA THR A 571 -10.21 12.86 9.21
C THR A 571 -10.48 12.98 10.70
N ALA A 572 -11.73 13.25 11.10
CA ALA A 572 -12.17 13.29 12.49
C ALA A 572 -11.96 11.93 13.20
N ALA A 573 -12.28 10.82 12.54
CA ALA A 573 -12.00 9.48 13.06
C ALA A 573 -10.49 9.20 13.18
N VAL A 574 -9.71 9.53 12.15
CA VAL A 574 -8.25 9.34 12.12
C VAL A 574 -7.53 10.21 13.15
N SER A 575 -8.01 11.43 13.43
CA SER A 575 -7.46 12.25 14.51
C SER A 575 -7.63 11.60 15.89
N LEU A 576 -8.67 10.81 16.12
CA LEU A 576 -8.89 10.19 17.41
C LEU A 576 -8.01 8.96 17.58
N VAL A 577 -8.02 8.04 16.63
CA VAL A 577 -7.48 6.67 16.83
C VAL A 577 -6.28 6.38 15.92
N GLY A 578 -5.87 7.34 15.09
CA GLY A 578 -4.83 7.13 14.09
C GLY A 578 -5.36 6.48 12.81
N THR A 579 -4.46 6.00 11.96
CA THR A 579 -4.80 5.55 10.61
C THR A 579 -5.37 4.12 10.60
N ILE A 580 -6.69 3.98 10.81
CA ILE A 580 -7.40 2.71 10.63
C ILE A 580 -7.95 2.59 9.21
N GLY A 581 -7.61 1.47 8.53
CA GLY A 581 -8.16 1.10 7.23
C GLY A 581 -9.27 0.03 7.32
N PHE A 582 -9.86 -0.31 6.17
CA PHE A 582 -10.81 -1.41 5.95
C PHE A 582 -12.20 -1.32 6.60
N ILE A 583 -12.41 -0.60 7.71
CA ILE A 583 -13.76 -0.50 8.32
C ILE A 583 -14.78 0.08 7.33
N GLY A 584 -14.41 1.18 6.66
CA GLY A 584 -15.23 1.82 5.63
C GLY A 584 -15.34 1.00 4.34
N LEU A 585 -14.61 -0.10 4.21
CA LEU A 585 -14.79 -1.05 3.13
C LEU A 585 -15.73 -2.19 3.55
N VAL A 586 -15.37 -2.88 4.64
CA VAL A 586 -15.97 -4.16 5.06
C VAL A 586 -17.39 -3.97 5.58
N ALA A 587 -17.62 -3.03 6.48
CA ALA A 587 -18.93 -2.85 7.12
C ALA A 587 -20.03 -2.44 6.13
N PRO A 588 -19.83 -1.44 5.24
CA PRO A 588 -20.83 -1.10 4.21
C PRO A 588 -21.10 -2.26 3.26
N HIS A 589 -20.08 -3.06 2.95
CA HIS A 589 -20.24 -4.19 2.06
C HIS A 589 -21.12 -5.28 2.67
N ILE A 590 -20.87 -5.64 3.95
CA ILE A 590 -21.70 -6.58 4.70
C ILE A 590 -23.13 -6.04 4.78
N ALA A 591 -23.30 -4.77 5.16
CA ALA A 591 -24.60 -4.13 5.30
C ALA A 591 -25.42 -4.17 4.00
N ARG A 592 -24.78 -3.92 2.84
CA ARG A 592 -25.44 -3.92 1.53
C ARG A 592 -25.95 -5.31 1.12
N ARG A 593 -25.29 -6.37 1.57
CA ARG A 593 -25.76 -7.76 1.40
C ARG A 593 -26.92 -8.11 2.31
N LEU A 594 -27.07 -7.43 3.45
CA LEU A 594 -28.13 -7.68 4.42
C LEU A 594 -29.41 -6.87 4.14
N ILE A 595 -29.28 -5.56 3.86
CA ILE A 595 -30.42 -4.63 3.80
C ILE A 595 -30.67 -4.00 2.42
N GLY A 596 -29.76 -4.21 1.46
CA GLY A 596 -29.89 -3.69 0.10
C GLY A 596 -29.27 -2.30 -0.09
N PHE A 597 -29.85 -1.50 -1.00
CA PHE A 597 -29.17 -0.36 -1.62
C PHE A 597 -29.54 1.02 -1.08
N ARG A 598 -30.65 1.16 -0.33
CA ARG A 598 -31.09 2.46 0.18
C ARG A 598 -30.08 3.00 1.18
N HIS A 599 -29.51 4.17 0.90
CA HIS A 599 -28.32 4.66 1.62
C HIS A 599 -28.59 4.98 3.08
N LEU A 600 -29.79 5.43 3.46
CA LEU A 600 -30.10 5.75 4.86
C LEU A 600 -30.15 4.49 5.76
N PRO A 601 -30.97 3.45 5.47
CA PRO A 601 -30.89 2.16 6.18
C PRO A 601 -29.50 1.53 6.14
N LEU A 602 -28.84 1.61 4.98
CA LEU A 602 -27.49 1.08 4.78
C LEU A 602 -26.49 1.78 5.70
N MET A 603 -26.58 3.10 5.86
CA MET A 603 -25.71 3.90 6.74
C MET A 603 -25.87 3.50 8.19
N ALA A 604 -27.10 3.31 8.67
CA ALA A 604 -27.36 2.88 10.05
C ALA A 604 -26.80 1.47 10.33
N VAL A 605 -27.13 0.50 9.48
CA VAL A 605 -26.66 -0.89 9.65
C VAL A 605 -25.14 -0.98 9.49
N SER A 606 -24.58 -0.26 8.52
CA SER A 606 -23.13 -0.18 8.32
C SER A 606 -22.44 0.45 9.52
N GLY A 607 -22.99 1.52 10.09
CA GLY A 607 -22.48 2.14 11.31
C GLY A 607 -22.39 1.15 12.47
N LEU A 608 -23.48 0.44 12.76
CA LEU A 608 -23.51 -0.57 13.83
C LEU A 608 -22.51 -1.71 13.58
N LEU A 609 -22.40 -2.21 12.34
CA LEU A 609 -21.42 -3.23 11.98
C LEU A 609 -19.98 -2.72 12.08
N GLY A 610 -19.73 -1.46 11.72
CA GLY A 610 -18.42 -0.82 11.85
C GLY A 610 -17.98 -0.66 13.30
N GLY A 611 -18.90 -0.17 14.15
CA GLY A 611 -18.70 -0.08 15.59
C GLY A 611 -18.45 -1.47 16.22
N LEU A 612 -19.27 -2.47 15.87
CA LEU A 612 -19.08 -3.85 16.32
C LEU A 612 -17.72 -4.41 15.89
N LEU A 613 -17.33 -4.21 14.63
CA LEU A 613 -16.07 -4.69 14.09
C LEU A 613 -14.86 -4.10 14.83
N LEU A 614 -14.87 -2.78 15.11
CA LEU A 614 -13.76 -2.13 15.81
C LEU A 614 -13.72 -2.48 17.30
N VAL A 615 -14.87 -2.64 17.97
CA VAL A 615 -14.93 -3.16 19.35
C VAL A 615 -14.38 -4.57 19.44
N LEU A 616 -14.77 -5.46 18.50
CA LEU A 616 -14.23 -6.82 18.45
C LEU A 616 -12.73 -6.83 18.14
N ALA A 617 -12.26 -5.98 17.24
CA ALA A 617 -10.84 -5.87 16.93
C ALA A 617 -10.02 -5.36 18.11
N ASP A 618 -10.52 -4.37 18.86
CA ASP A 618 -9.92 -3.91 20.11
C ASP A 618 -9.86 -5.02 21.16
N PHE A 619 -10.98 -5.74 21.32
CA PHE A 619 -11.06 -6.86 22.26
C PHE A 619 -10.09 -8.00 21.92
N ILE A 620 -10.00 -8.39 20.64
CA ILE A 620 -9.06 -9.41 20.18
C ILE A 620 -7.62 -8.92 20.39
N GLY A 621 -7.32 -7.66 20.02
CA GLY A 621 -5.98 -7.09 20.10
C GLY A 621 -5.38 -7.12 21.50
N ARG A 622 -6.18 -6.87 22.54
CA ARG A 622 -5.75 -6.90 23.95
C ARG A 622 -5.84 -8.27 24.63
N THR A 623 -6.50 -9.26 24.02
CA THR A 623 -6.71 -10.58 24.65
C THR A 623 -5.77 -11.66 24.12
N VAL A 624 -5.39 -11.60 22.84
CA VAL A 624 -4.61 -12.67 22.21
C VAL A 624 -3.18 -12.76 22.76
N ILE A 625 -2.56 -11.65 23.16
CA ILE A 625 -1.16 -11.59 23.62
C ILE A 625 -1.03 -10.81 24.94
N ALA A 626 -2.04 -10.88 25.81
CA ALA A 626 -1.99 -10.22 27.11
C ALA A 626 -0.71 -10.60 27.88
N PRO A 627 0.02 -9.64 28.51
CA PRO A 627 -0.36 -8.24 28.77
C PRO A 627 0.01 -7.23 27.66
N GLN A 628 0.55 -7.69 26.52
CA GLN A 628 0.85 -6.85 25.37
C GLN A 628 -0.39 -6.66 24.49
N ASP A 629 -0.51 -5.48 23.88
CA ASP A 629 -1.67 -5.13 23.05
C ASP A 629 -1.27 -5.03 21.57
N ILE A 630 -2.00 -5.72 20.70
CA ILE A 630 -1.93 -5.47 19.25
C ILE A 630 -2.86 -4.28 18.92
N PRO A 631 -2.38 -3.27 18.17
CA PRO A 631 -3.23 -2.18 17.70
C PRO A 631 -4.47 -2.67 16.96
N SER A 632 -5.63 -2.11 17.31
CA SER A 632 -6.92 -2.53 16.78
C SER A 632 -7.01 -2.37 15.26
N GLY A 633 -6.36 -1.37 14.66
CA GLY A 633 -6.31 -1.18 13.21
C GLY A 633 -5.65 -2.35 12.46
N LEU A 634 -4.61 -2.95 13.02
CA LEU A 634 -3.96 -4.14 12.45
C LEU A 634 -4.89 -5.35 12.52
N ILE A 635 -5.58 -5.56 13.64
CA ILE A 635 -6.56 -6.64 13.79
C ILE A 635 -7.72 -6.49 12.79
N VAL A 636 -8.25 -5.27 12.61
CA VAL A 636 -9.27 -4.99 11.59
C VAL A 636 -8.75 -5.37 10.20
N ALA A 637 -7.52 -5.01 9.85
CA ALA A 637 -6.94 -5.35 8.55
C ALA A 637 -6.77 -6.87 8.39
N LEU A 638 -6.36 -7.59 9.44
CA LEU A 638 -6.27 -9.06 9.44
C LEU A 638 -7.63 -9.75 9.26
N ILE A 639 -8.72 -9.16 9.78
CA ILE A 639 -10.08 -9.68 9.59
C ILE A 639 -10.64 -9.29 8.22
N GLY A 640 -10.45 -8.05 7.81
CA GLY A 640 -11.02 -7.48 6.58
C GLY A 640 -10.41 -8.05 5.31
N THR A 641 -9.12 -8.40 5.35
CA THR A 641 -8.38 -8.88 4.18
C THR A 641 -8.86 -10.25 3.67
N PRO A 642 -9.01 -11.30 4.51
CA PRO A 642 -9.64 -12.57 4.11
C PRO A 642 -11.09 -12.39 3.62
N TYR A 643 -11.86 -11.51 4.26
CA TYR A 643 -13.23 -11.24 3.85
C TYR A 643 -13.30 -10.65 2.43
N LEU A 644 -12.39 -9.73 2.09
CA LEU A 644 -12.25 -9.17 0.75
C LEU A 644 -11.86 -10.20 -0.30
N LEU A 645 -10.95 -11.12 0.03
CA LEU A 645 -10.57 -12.22 -0.87
C LEU A 645 -11.75 -13.14 -1.15
N TYR A 646 -12.50 -13.52 -0.10
CA TYR A 646 -13.75 -14.27 -0.23
C TYR A 646 -14.75 -13.54 -1.13
N LEU A 647 -14.83 -12.22 -0.98
CA LEU A 647 -15.72 -11.38 -1.77
C LEU A 647 -15.39 -11.40 -3.26
N LEU A 648 -14.13 -11.16 -3.60
CA LEU A 648 -13.65 -11.14 -4.98
C LEU A 648 -13.91 -12.47 -5.69
N ARG A 649 -13.77 -13.59 -4.97
CA ARG A 649 -14.07 -14.92 -5.51
C ARG A 649 -15.57 -15.09 -5.85
N LYS A 650 -16.46 -14.37 -5.17
CA LYS A 650 -17.91 -14.40 -5.43
C LYS A 650 -18.38 -13.40 -6.48
N ILE A 651 -17.61 -12.35 -6.76
CA ILE A 651 -17.90 -11.39 -7.83
C ILE A 651 -17.58 -12.09 -9.16
N LYS A 652 -18.62 -12.66 -9.79
CA LYS A 652 -18.53 -13.30 -11.11
C LYS A 652 -18.25 -12.28 -12.20
#